data_AF-A0A5A7P414-F1
#
_entry.id   AF-A0A5A7P414-F1
#
_cell.length_a   1.000
_cell.length_b   1.000
_cell.length_c   1.000
_cell.angle_alpha   90.00
_cell.angle_beta   90.00
_cell.angle_gamma   90.00
#
_symmetry.space_group_name_H-M   'P 1'
#
loop_
_entity.id
_entity.type
_entity.pdbx_description
1 polymer ?
#
loop_
_entity_poly.entity_id
_entity_poly.type
_entity_poly.pdbx_seq_one_letter_code
_entity_poly.pdbx_strand_id
1 'polypeptide(L)'
;MMGFLPRPLFFLVELAISLVVLDFGRGNLACLAQISRGNSYVSVVGDPGMKSPNARFGLEAWNFCNEVGVEAPKMGSPRMADCADLHCADDKVFVSILIEEFVYGSVFGGERKDHSSSSCSVLQKVRESDNRLKAGDEFPIGEYKSYMDPDKYAVEKELYLGSLCEVSDSDEPWYFWMLMLKNGNFDKRTTLCPENGQKVDKIVTNRTFPCFGEGCMNQPLVYHNQSRLILNGNKSGSSLVGGFYGTYDLDADLSSAGAGKDKSFFSATWHKNSTTNSWIVSQKVKTSSKYPWLMLYLRSDASTGFNGGYHYNGRGIMKKLPESPNFKVRLTLDIKQGGGQNSQFYLLDMGSCWKNNGDPCDGDVITDVTRYSEMIINPSTPSWCRPDNLVSCPPYHVSTKGQIILRNETSRFPYSAYHLYCAPGNAKYLEKPFDICDPYSNPQAQELVQILPHHEWAVHGYPEKKGDGWVGDSRTWELDTGALSSRLYFYQDPGTKPARRIWSSLNVGTEIYVSPAGATAEWTVSDFDVLVHKDAENGRLSDGFLVWGGHYNSNSWDEIYLTKSANTPLNVLFLSFSVVVMGFWSVVAITLVILDIGPGHGHLYCLAGKTGYLSILGDPGMRNSDSRFGFEAWNSCNEVGVEAPGMGSPRIADCADLHCSPHTDNSSSTCEVNQRVSDSDNRLKSGDTIPNDEFSSYTDPDKYAAQKELYLGSLCEASDSNASWSFWTIMLKNGNLDKNATFCPENGKKVKKTVTGINFPCFGPGCMNQPLVYSNGSKPVFDQNKNASLVGGFYGTYDLDVDSSAAEGNSNNRSFFAVTWSKNSSTNSWIVSHKLTISAKYPWLMLYLRSDASKGLNGGYHYNGTGIMKTLPESPNFKVRLTLDIKQGGGQSSQFYLLDMGSCWKNDGKPCDGDVLTDVTRYSEMIINPSTGSSCGPTNLAACPPYHNSTKGEIISRNDTARFPYSAYHYYCAPGNAKYLDKPTGTCDPFSNPQAQELVQLLPHSEWAVHGYPAEKGDGWVSGPRTWELDTGALSSRLYFYQDPGTPPAKRVWLSINVGTEMYMGPPGATAEWTVSDFDVLVPKSIEQ
;
A
#
# COMPACT_ATOMS: atom_id res chain seq x y z
N MET A 1 -0.22 -65.99 -71.40
CA MET A 1 0.68 -65.66 -72.52
C MET A 1 1.17 -64.24 -72.32
N MET A 2 2.49 -64.00 -72.36
CA MET A 2 3.14 -62.66 -72.27
C MET A 2 2.88 -61.87 -70.95
N GLY A 3 3.74 -60.98 -70.47
CA GLY A 3 5.10 -60.63 -70.91
C GLY A 3 5.74 -59.54 -70.01
N PHE A 4 7.07 -59.57 -69.88
CA PHE A 4 7.95 -58.56 -69.27
C PHE A 4 7.98 -57.27 -70.14
N LEU A 5 8.33 -56.03 -69.73
CA LEU A 5 8.99 -55.33 -68.59
C LEU A 5 8.51 -53.82 -68.67
N PRO A 6 9.00 -52.80 -67.90
CA PRO A 6 9.86 -52.78 -66.70
C PRO A 6 9.36 -51.93 -65.50
N ARG A 7 9.95 -52.14 -64.32
CA ARG A 7 10.01 -51.16 -63.22
C ARG A 7 11.25 -50.25 -63.40
N PRO A 8 11.09 -48.94 -63.66
CA PRO A 8 12.10 -47.99 -63.15
C PRO A 8 11.55 -46.64 -62.66
N LEU A 9 10.24 -46.38 -62.67
CA LEU A 9 9.70 -45.09 -62.19
C LEU A 9 9.25 -45.10 -60.72
N PHE A 10 8.66 -46.21 -60.24
CA PHE A 10 8.18 -46.29 -58.85
C PHE A 10 9.31 -46.35 -57.81
N PHE A 11 10.46 -46.97 -58.13
CA PHE A 11 11.58 -47.06 -57.18
C PHE A 11 12.33 -45.73 -56.98
N LEU A 12 12.36 -44.85 -57.99
CA LEU A 12 12.94 -43.52 -57.83
C LEU A 12 12.02 -42.59 -57.03
N VAL A 13 10.69 -42.73 -57.17
CA VAL A 13 9.72 -42.00 -56.35
C VAL A 13 9.75 -42.49 -54.90
N GLU A 14 9.80 -43.79 -54.63
CA GLU A 14 9.94 -44.29 -53.25
C GLU A 14 11.29 -43.96 -52.61
N LEU A 15 12.41 -43.97 -53.35
CA LEU A 15 13.70 -43.57 -52.79
C LEU A 15 13.77 -42.06 -52.52
N ALA A 16 13.19 -41.23 -53.41
CA ALA A 16 13.09 -39.79 -53.20
C ALA A 16 12.18 -39.44 -52.02
N ILE A 17 11.02 -40.09 -51.90
CA ILE A 17 10.12 -39.92 -50.74
C ILE A 17 10.81 -40.43 -49.47
N SER A 18 11.53 -41.55 -49.49
CA SER A 18 12.26 -42.07 -48.32
C SER A 18 13.41 -41.17 -47.89
N LEU A 19 14.13 -40.52 -48.83
CA LEU A 19 15.18 -39.55 -48.52
C LEU A 19 14.61 -38.23 -47.99
N VAL A 20 13.52 -37.72 -48.59
CA VAL A 20 12.81 -36.53 -48.06
C VAL A 20 12.22 -36.81 -46.67
N VAL A 21 11.68 -38.01 -46.43
CA VAL A 21 11.18 -38.44 -45.11
C VAL A 21 12.33 -38.69 -44.11
N LEU A 22 13.56 -38.97 -44.54
CA LEU A 22 14.71 -39.08 -43.64
C LEU A 22 15.34 -37.72 -43.29
N ASP A 23 15.33 -36.73 -44.19
CA ASP A 23 15.75 -35.36 -43.84
C ASP A 23 14.67 -34.60 -43.04
N PHE A 24 13.38 -34.73 -43.39
CA PHE A 24 12.30 -34.29 -42.51
C PHE A 24 12.21 -35.14 -41.22
N GLY A 25 12.68 -36.39 -41.25
CA GLY A 25 12.76 -37.28 -40.09
C GLY A 25 13.86 -36.90 -39.09
N ARG A 26 14.97 -36.30 -39.56
CA ARG A 26 15.99 -35.72 -38.67
C ARG A 26 15.57 -34.38 -38.07
N GLY A 27 14.72 -33.61 -38.74
CA GLY A 27 14.04 -32.46 -38.12
C GLY A 27 13.04 -32.86 -37.03
N ASN A 28 12.30 -33.97 -37.22
CA ASN A 28 11.20 -34.36 -36.34
C ASN A 28 11.56 -35.28 -35.17
N LEU A 29 12.78 -35.85 -35.11
CA LEU A 29 13.32 -36.41 -33.86
C LEU A 29 14.10 -35.41 -33.00
N ALA A 30 14.37 -34.20 -33.52
CA ALA A 30 14.84 -33.07 -32.72
C ALA A 30 13.69 -32.21 -32.16
N CYS A 31 12.42 -32.54 -32.48
CA CYS A 31 11.22 -31.87 -31.99
C CYS A 31 10.27 -32.80 -31.20
N LEU A 32 10.82 -33.90 -30.66
CA LEU A 32 10.23 -34.67 -29.54
C LEU A 32 11.03 -34.51 -28.23
N ALA A 33 12.06 -33.66 -28.26
CA ALA A 33 12.61 -32.98 -27.10
C ALA A 33 12.43 -31.47 -27.34
N GLN A 34 12.20 -30.70 -26.27
CA GLN A 34 11.94 -29.25 -26.33
C GLN A 34 10.67 -28.81 -27.11
N ILE A 35 9.51 -29.29 -26.66
CA ILE A 35 8.43 -28.31 -26.40
C ILE A 35 8.85 -27.51 -25.15
N SER A 36 9.87 -26.66 -25.29
CA SER A 36 10.13 -25.64 -24.29
C SER A 36 9.04 -24.59 -24.48
N ARG A 37 7.98 -24.68 -23.66
CA ARG A 37 7.18 -23.50 -23.31
C ARG A 37 8.19 -22.41 -22.97
N GLY A 38 8.17 -21.32 -23.72
CA GLY A 38 9.06 -20.19 -23.47
C GLY A 38 8.69 -19.58 -22.13
N ASN A 39 9.40 -19.99 -21.07
CA ASN A 39 9.25 -19.44 -19.73
C ASN A 39 9.73 -17.98 -19.75
N SER A 40 8.84 -17.06 -20.14
CA SER A 40 9.12 -15.63 -20.07
C SER A 40 9.07 -15.20 -18.61
N TYR A 41 10.26 -14.98 -18.04
CA TYR A 41 10.40 -14.33 -16.75
C TYR A 41 10.38 -12.80 -16.92
N VAL A 42 9.93 -12.08 -15.90
CA VAL A 42 9.94 -10.63 -15.78
C VAL A 42 10.63 -10.22 -14.48
N SER A 43 11.34 -9.09 -14.51
CA SER A 43 11.97 -8.51 -13.32
C SER A 43 10.93 -7.91 -12.37
N VAL A 44 11.12 -8.14 -11.07
CA VAL A 44 10.32 -7.49 -10.00
C VAL A 44 11.05 -6.34 -9.31
N VAL A 45 12.34 -6.10 -9.61
CA VAL A 45 13.07 -4.95 -9.06
C VAL A 45 12.79 -3.66 -9.84
N GLY A 46 12.90 -2.54 -9.13
CA GLY A 46 12.86 -1.19 -9.67
C GLY A 46 13.96 -0.92 -10.71
N ASP A 47 15.14 -1.51 -10.48
CA ASP A 47 16.34 -1.34 -11.30
C ASP A 47 16.85 -2.67 -11.89
N PRO A 48 16.20 -3.23 -12.94
CA PRO A 48 16.53 -4.54 -13.50
C PRO A 48 17.99 -4.67 -13.96
N GLY A 49 18.75 -5.57 -13.33
CA GLY A 49 20.17 -5.77 -13.62
C GLY A 49 21.05 -4.58 -13.23
N MET A 50 20.58 -3.71 -12.34
CA MET A 50 21.27 -2.51 -11.85
C MET A 50 21.62 -1.48 -12.96
N LYS A 51 20.72 -1.29 -13.94
CA LYS A 51 20.98 -0.54 -15.18
C LYS A 51 20.49 0.91 -15.20
N SER A 52 19.73 1.35 -14.20
CA SER A 52 19.25 2.73 -14.03
C SER A 52 20.39 3.74 -14.23
N PRO A 53 20.22 4.81 -15.04
CA PRO A 53 21.21 5.88 -15.16
C PRO A 53 21.30 6.73 -13.88
N ASN A 54 20.27 6.70 -13.05
CA ASN A 54 20.13 7.48 -11.83
C ASN A 54 20.60 6.66 -10.62
N ALA A 55 21.26 7.32 -9.67
CA ALA A 55 21.67 6.70 -8.41
C ALA A 55 20.47 6.57 -7.47
N ARG A 56 20.35 5.42 -6.81
CA ARG A 56 19.31 5.09 -5.81
C ARG A 56 19.90 4.11 -4.80
N PHE A 57 20.59 4.63 -3.80
CA PHE A 57 21.28 3.85 -2.77
C PHE A 57 20.94 4.36 -1.36
N GLY A 58 20.32 3.51 -0.55
CA GLY A 58 20.10 3.75 0.88
C GLY A 58 21.20 3.09 1.72
N LEU A 59 21.39 3.56 2.95
CA LEU A 59 22.21 2.94 3.97
C LEU A 59 21.44 2.86 5.28
N GLU A 60 21.53 1.71 5.92
CA GLU A 60 21.10 1.47 7.29
C GLU A 60 22.24 0.86 8.12
N ALA A 61 22.37 1.29 9.38
CA ALA A 61 23.22 0.64 10.36
C ALA A 61 22.48 0.30 11.66
N TRP A 62 22.95 -0.76 12.33
CA TRP A 62 22.23 -1.45 13.40
C TRP A 62 23.14 -2.07 14.45
N ASN A 63 22.64 -2.14 15.68
CA ASN A 63 23.25 -2.92 16.76
C ASN A 63 22.91 -4.43 16.63
N PHE A 64 23.35 -5.23 17.60
CA PHE A 64 23.18 -6.69 17.63
C PHE A 64 21.72 -7.15 17.45
N CYS A 65 20.75 -6.41 18.00
CA CYS A 65 19.33 -6.76 18.00
C CYS A 65 18.49 -6.03 16.95
N ASN A 66 19.12 -5.44 15.91
CA ASN A 66 18.45 -4.66 14.88
C ASN A 66 17.75 -3.39 15.42
N GLU A 67 18.36 -2.73 16.41
CA GLU A 67 17.92 -1.43 16.90
C GLU A 67 19.05 -0.39 16.79
N VAL A 68 18.73 0.88 17.02
CA VAL A 68 19.68 1.99 17.03
C VAL A 68 20.35 2.10 18.39
N GLY A 69 19.56 2.06 19.46
CA GLY A 69 19.95 2.22 20.85
C GLY A 69 20.43 3.64 21.19
N VAL A 70 21.63 4.00 20.71
CA VAL A 70 22.24 5.32 20.93
C VAL A 70 22.96 5.78 19.66
N GLU A 71 22.61 6.97 19.19
CA GLU A 71 23.25 7.61 18.03
C GLU A 71 24.72 7.95 18.30
N ALA A 72 25.56 7.89 17.26
CA ALA A 72 26.94 8.30 17.38
C ALA A 72 27.05 9.84 17.59
N PRO A 73 27.89 10.32 18.53
CA PRO A 73 27.95 11.75 18.85
C PRO A 73 28.24 12.63 17.63
N LYS A 74 27.37 13.62 17.38
CA LYS A 74 27.42 14.55 16.24
C LYS A 74 27.25 13.91 14.85
N MET A 75 26.83 12.64 14.77
CA MET A 75 26.53 11.95 13.51
C MET A 75 25.04 12.01 13.17
N GLY A 76 24.19 11.84 14.18
CA GLY A 76 22.74 11.72 14.00
C GLY A 76 22.31 10.30 13.64
N SER A 77 21.12 10.17 13.05
CA SER A 77 20.49 8.87 12.84
C SER A 77 21.20 8.07 11.75
N PRO A 78 21.43 6.75 11.95
CA PRO A 78 22.22 5.88 11.07
C PRO A 78 21.55 5.54 9.73
N ARG A 79 20.47 6.23 9.35
CA ARG A 79 19.90 6.19 7.99
C ARG A 79 20.47 7.30 7.12
N MET A 80 20.89 6.94 5.92
CA MET A 80 21.30 7.88 4.88
C MET A 80 20.84 7.39 3.50
N ALA A 81 20.74 8.31 2.53
CA ALA A 81 20.46 7.96 1.15
C ALA A 81 21.23 8.84 0.15
N ASP A 82 21.45 8.28 -1.03
CA ASP A 82 21.98 8.94 -2.21
C ASP A 82 21.02 8.68 -3.38
N CYS A 83 20.29 9.73 -3.77
CA CYS A 83 19.31 9.68 -4.84
C CYS A 83 19.54 10.87 -5.76
N ALA A 84 20.15 10.59 -6.91
CA ALA A 84 20.64 11.59 -7.85
C ALA A 84 20.25 11.22 -9.29
N ASP A 85 19.60 12.15 -9.98
CA ASP A 85 19.11 11.98 -11.35
C ASP A 85 20.07 12.61 -12.37
N LEU A 86 20.43 11.86 -13.41
CA LEU A 86 21.36 12.28 -14.45
C LEU A 86 20.58 12.82 -15.65
N HIS A 87 20.68 14.13 -15.88
CA HIS A 87 20.00 14.82 -16.99
C HIS A 87 21.02 15.21 -18.07
N CYS A 88 21.01 14.50 -19.20
CA CYS A 88 21.79 14.85 -20.38
C CYS A 88 20.90 15.44 -21.47
N ALA A 89 21.29 16.59 -22.03
CA ALA A 89 20.67 17.14 -23.22
C ALA A 89 21.35 16.58 -24.48
N ASP A 90 20.62 15.85 -25.33
CA ASP A 90 21.05 15.49 -26.70
C ASP A 90 19.85 15.24 -27.65
N ASP A 91 19.94 15.82 -28.85
CA ASP A 91 19.32 15.42 -30.13
C ASP A 91 17.80 15.10 -30.25
N LYS A 92 16.92 15.94 -29.66
CA LYS A 92 15.51 16.06 -30.13
C LYS A 92 15.00 17.50 -30.32
N VAL A 93 15.79 18.34 -30.98
CA VAL A 93 15.30 19.61 -31.57
C VAL A 93 15.03 19.39 -33.05
N PHE A 94 13.76 19.14 -33.44
CA PHE A 94 13.36 19.22 -34.86
C PHE A 94 11.85 19.44 -35.14
N VAL A 95 11.13 20.18 -34.28
CA VAL A 95 9.81 20.76 -34.64
C VAL A 95 9.65 22.17 -34.06
N SER A 96 10.45 23.14 -34.54
CA SER A 96 10.11 24.58 -34.60
C SER A 96 11.22 25.40 -35.28
N ILE A 97 11.69 24.95 -36.45
CA ILE A 97 12.52 25.79 -37.34
C ILE A 97 11.88 25.71 -38.72
N LEU A 98 10.98 26.66 -39.01
CA LEU A 98 10.58 27.16 -40.33
C LEU A 98 9.38 28.12 -40.15
N ILE A 99 9.66 29.34 -39.68
CA ILE A 99 9.02 30.64 -39.99
C ILE A 99 9.72 31.67 -39.08
N GLU A 100 10.78 32.28 -39.62
CA GLU A 100 11.19 33.70 -39.46
C GLU A 100 12.62 33.92 -40.00
N GLU A 101 12.80 33.62 -41.30
CA GLU A 101 13.97 34.05 -42.06
C GLU A 101 13.51 34.79 -43.34
N PHE A 102 12.72 35.87 -43.18
CA PHE A 102 12.31 36.67 -44.35
C PHE A 102 12.14 38.18 -44.16
N VAL A 103 12.38 38.79 -42.98
CA VAL A 103 12.32 40.26 -42.85
C VAL A 103 13.48 40.80 -42.00
N TYR A 104 14.32 41.63 -42.64
CA TYR A 104 15.54 42.32 -42.16
C TYR A 104 16.79 41.47 -41.85
N GLY A 105 17.70 41.47 -42.83
CA GLY A 105 19.09 41.08 -42.63
C GLY A 105 20.06 42.25 -42.41
N SER A 106 21.29 41.87 -42.01
CA SER A 106 22.56 42.60 -42.15
C SER A 106 22.79 43.93 -41.42
N VAL A 107 23.51 43.88 -40.28
CA VAL A 107 24.72 44.69 -40.01
C VAL A 107 25.70 43.85 -39.14
N PHE A 108 26.81 43.41 -39.76
CA PHE A 108 28.13 43.04 -39.21
C PHE A 108 28.34 42.61 -37.73
N GLY A 109 29.14 41.54 -37.51
CA GLY A 109 30.16 41.66 -36.44
C GLY A 109 30.76 40.44 -35.71
N GLY A 110 30.65 39.20 -36.18
CA GLY A 110 31.60 38.10 -35.89
C GLY A 110 31.97 37.71 -34.43
N GLU A 111 31.58 36.50 -34.03
CA GLU A 111 32.55 35.45 -33.65
C GLU A 111 31.87 34.06 -33.74
N ARG A 112 32.51 33.10 -34.42
CA ARG A 112 32.17 31.66 -34.29
C ARG A 112 32.98 31.10 -33.13
N LYS A 113 32.32 30.58 -32.09
CA LYS A 113 32.94 29.72 -31.08
C LYS A 113 32.06 28.48 -30.81
N ASP A 114 32.61 27.34 -31.23
CA ASP A 114 32.35 25.95 -30.85
C ASP A 114 30.93 25.47 -30.47
N HIS A 115 30.31 24.76 -31.42
CA HIS A 115 29.40 23.64 -31.10
C HIS A 115 30.21 22.46 -30.53
N SER A 116 30.37 22.35 -29.21
CA SER A 116 30.81 21.09 -28.57
C SER A 116 30.63 21.06 -27.03
N SER A 117 29.41 20.84 -26.55
CA SER A 117 29.17 20.16 -25.26
C SER A 117 27.70 19.76 -25.13
N SER A 118 27.41 18.46 -25.08
CA SER A 118 26.16 17.98 -24.49
C SER A 118 26.30 18.08 -22.98
N SER A 119 25.70 19.14 -22.41
CA SER A 119 25.86 19.44 -21.00
C SER A 119 24.97 18.51 -20.16
N CYS A 120 25.57 17.46 -19.61
CA CYS A 120 24.90 16.67 -18.57
C CYS A 120 24.99 17.36 -17.21
N SER A 121 23.90 17.32 -16.45
CA SER A 121 23.78 17.84 -15.09
C SER A 121 23.24 16.75 -14.15
N VAL A 122 23.36 16.98 -12.84
CA VAL A 122 22.93 16.03 -11.80
C VAL A 122 21.98 16.75 -10.85
N LEU A 123 20.76 16.23 -10.71
CA LEU A 123 19.77 16.71 -9.75
C LEU A 123 19.83 15.84 -8.50
N GLN A 124 20.17 16.44 -7.36
CA GLN A 124 20.21 15.74 -6.06
C GLN A 124 18.82 15.80 -5.42
N LYS A 125 18.16 14.64 -5.24
CA LYS A 125 16.86 14.56 -4.54
C LYS A 125 17.04 14.60 -3.02
N VAL A 126 18.10 13.95 -2.51
CA VAL A 126 18.48 13.95 -1.09
C VAL A 126 19.65 14.92 -0.86
N ARG A 127 19.53 15.74 0.18
CA ARG A 127 20.54 16.75 0.56
C ARG A 127 21.34 16.27 1.78
N GLU A 128 22.52 16.87 1.94
CA GLU A 128 23.38 16.67 3.10
C GLU A 128 22.70 17.06 4.43
N SER A 129 21.74 17.98 4.41
CA SER A 129 20.90 18.30 5.58
C SER A 129 20.05 17.12 6.02
N ASP A 130 19.50 16.38 5.06
CA ASP A 130 18.50 15.34 5.25
C ASP A 130 19.20 14.08 5.83
N ASN A 131 20.39 13.78 5.32
CA ASN A 131 21.28 12.75 5.87
C ASN A 131 21.79 13.08 7.30
N ARG A 132 21.86 14.36 7.70
CA ARG A 132 22.34 14.80 9.04
C ARG A 132 21.27 14.82 10.14
N LEU A 133 20.01 14.58 9.79
CA LEU A 133 18.91 14.51 10.75
C LEU A 133 19.15 13.44 11.84
N LYS A 134 18.79 13.77 13.08
CA LYS A 134 19.01 12.97 14.30
C LYS A 134 17.74 12.91 15.16
N ALA A 135 17.69 12.00 16.12
CA ALA A 135 16.59 11.89 17.07
C ALA A 135 16.21 13.27 17.70
N GLY A 136 14.95 13.65 17.55
CA GLY A 136 14.39 14.94 18.00
C GLY A 136 14.57 16.13 17.05
N ASP A 137 15.24 16.00 15.90
CA ASP A 137 15.18 17.02 14.84
C ASP A 137 13.87 16.89 14.05
N GLU A 138 13.27 18.01 13.64
CA GLU A 138 12.06 18.00 12.81
C GLU A 138 12.37 17.66 11.35
N PHE A 139 11.51 16.85 10.73
CA PHE A 139 11.64 16.51 9.31
C PHE A 139 11.18 17.69 8.42
N PRO A 140 11.87 17.98 7.30
CA PRO A 140 11.47 19.03 6.37
C PRO A 140 10.08 18.86 5.72
N ILE A 141 9.52 17.65 5.75
CA ILE A 141 8.15 17.34 5.32
C ILE A 141 7.37 16.94 6.58
N GLY A 142 6.39 17.75 6.98
CA GLY A 142 5.63 17.60 8.24
C GLY A 142 4.69 16.39 8.34
N GLU A 143 4.77 15.46 7.39
CA GLU A 143 4.07 14.17 7.40
C GLU A 143 4.85 13.08 8.17
N TYR A 144 6.14 13.31 8.41
CA TYR A 144 7.03 12.39 9.15
C TYR A 144 7.20 12.86 10.59
N LYS A 145 7.05 11.95 11.55
CA LYS A 145 7.04 12.24 12.98
C LYS A 145 8.45 12.28 13.57
N SER A 146 8.83 13.43 14.13
CA SER A 146 10.04 13.48 14.95
C SER A 146 9.86 12.71 16.27
N TYR A 147 10.71 11.70 16.47
CA TYR A 147 10.82 10.94 17.71
C TYR A 147 12.11 11.28 18.46
N MET A 148 12.01 11.44 19.78
CA MET A 148 13.18 11.47 20.69
C MET A 148 13.83 10.09 20.87
N ASP A 149 13.11 9.03 20.48
CA ASP A 149 13.53 7.64 20.51
C ASP A 149 14.33 7.33 19.23
N PRO A 150 15.65 7.03 19.31
CA PRO A 150 16.48 6.81 18.13
C PRO A 150 16.03 5.64 17.25
N ASP A 151 15.44 4.59 17.85
CA ASP A 151 14.99 3.39 17.14
C ASP A 151 13.85 3.77 16.19
N LYS A 152 12.83 4.45 16.74
CA LYS A 152 11.68 4.97 15.97
C LYS A 152 12.09 6.07 15.00
N TYR A 153 13.03 6.94 15.37
CA TYR A 153 13.49 8.02 14.50
C TYR A 153 14.20 7.51 13.25
N ALA A 154 15.03 6.47 13.38
CA ALA A 154 15.70 5.88 12.21
C ALA A 154 14.70 5.25 11.23
N VAL A 155 13.69 4.55 11.73
CA VAL A 155 12.60 4.01 10.90
C VAL A 155 11.88 5.14 10.16
N GLU A 156 11.45 6.19 10.86
CA GLU A 156 10.76 7.32 10.23
C GLU A 156 11.64 8.04 9.20
N LYS A 157 12.94 8.21 9.51
CA LYS A 157 13.93 8.80 8.59
C LYS A 157 14.13 7.96 7.33
N GLU A 158 14.04 6.63 7.41
CA GLU A 158 14.06 5.76 6.23
C GLU A 158 12.84 5.99 5.34
N LEU A 159 11.64 6.11 5.92
CA LEU A 159 10.41 6.42 5.19
C LEU A 159 10.48 7.79 4.50
N TYR A 160 11.03 8.79 5.20
CA TYR A 160 11.27 10.14 4.68
C TYR A 160 12.29 10.16 3.52
N LEU A 161 13.46 9.55 3.72
CA LEU A 161 14.46 9.43 2.64
C LEU A 161 13.89 8.63 1.46
N GLY A 162 13.06 7.62 1.73
CA GLY A 162 12.30 6.88 0.73
C GLY A 162 11.45 7.78 -0.16
N SER A 163 10.63 8.68 0.38
CA SER A 163 9.78 9.56 -0.44
C SER A 163 10.59 10.55 -1.30
N LEU A 164 11.72 11.06 -0.78
CA LEU A 164 12.66 11.83 -1.60
C LEU A 164 13.24 10.99 -2.75
N CYS A 165 13.50 9.70 -2.51
CA CYS A 165 14.08 8.78 -3.48
C CYS A 165 13.09 8.14 -4.47
N GLU A 166 11.78 8.25 -4.24
CA GLU A 166 10.75 7.52 -4.99
C GLU A 166 10.90 7.64 -6.51
N VAL A 167 10.64 6.52 -7.19
CA VAL A 167 10.47 6.41 -8.64
C VAL A 167 9.11 5.77 -8.93
N SER A 168 8.22 6.56 -9.52
CA SER A 168 6.83 6.22 -9.81
C SER A 168 6.65 5.95 -11.32
N ASP A 169 7.40 5.00 -11.86
CA ASP A 169 7.42 4.63 -13.30
C ASP A 169 6.37 3.58 -13.68
N SER A 170 5.57 3.12 -12.71
CA SER A 170 4.49 2.16 -12.89
C SER A 170 3.44 2.32 -11.77
N ASP A 171 2.39 1.49 -11.79
CA ASP A 171 1.35 1.47 -10.76
C ASP A 171 1.86 1.03 -9.37
N GLU A 172 3.11 0.57 -9.27
CA GLU A 172 3.82 0.22 -8.03
C GLU A 172 5.14 1.04 -7.96
N PRO A 173 5.32 1.97 -7.00
CA PRO A 173 6.55 2.74 -6.86
C PRO A 173 7.69 1.93 -6.23
N TRP A 174 8.93 2.38 -6.46
CA TRP A 174 10.14 1.78 -5.88
C TRP A 174 11.16 2.84 -5.44
N TYR A 175 12.09 2.44 -4.57
CA TYR A 175 12.94 3.37 -3.83
C TYR A 175 14.44 3.20 -4.15
N PHE A 176 15.17 2.37 -3.38
CA PHE A 176 16.63 2.24 -3.53
C PHE A 176 17.16 0.84 -3.19
N TRP A 177 18.36 0.55 -3.68
CA TRP A 177 19.19 -0.54 -3.19
C TRP A 177 19.62 -0.23 -1.75
N MET A 178 19.44 -1.16 -0.80
CA MET A 178 19.78 -0.93 0.60
C MET A 178 21.15 -1.50 0.94
N LEU A 179 22.01 -0.70 1.58
CA LEU A 179 23.28 -1.14 2.16
C LEU A 179 23.09 -1.32 3.67
N MET A 180 23.15 -2.57 4.14
CA MET A 180 22.98 -2.88 5.56
C MET A 180 24.32 -3.13 6.24
N LEU A 181 24.56 -2.46 7.36
CA LEU A 181 25.77 -2.58 8.18
C LEU A 181 25.42 -2.90 9.64
N LYS A 182 25.71 -4.11 10.11
CA LYS A 182 25.37 -4.53 11.49
C LYS A 182 26.61 -4.89 12.32
N ASN A 183 26.54 -4.56 13.61
CA ASN A 183 27.55 -4.84 14.63
C ASN A 183 27.14 -6.04 15.50
N GLY A 184 28.01 -7.03 15.62
CA GLY A 184 27.80 -8.25 16.40
C GLY A 184 28.16 -8.15 17.89
N ASN A 185 28.63 -6.99 18.37
CA ASN A 185 28.90 -6.78 19.79
C ASN A 185 27.61 -6.73 20.61
N PHE A 186 27.58 -7.39 21.77
CA PHE A 186 26.38 -7.49 22.61
C PHE A 186 26.68 -7.32 24.11
N ASP A 187 26.09 -6.31 24.75
CA ASP A 187 26.25 -6.05 26.19
C ASP A 187 25.16 -6.73 27.03
N LYS A 188 25.51 -7.90 27.57
CA LYS A 188 24.71 -8.71 28.50
C LYS A 188 24.40 -8.03 29.85
N ARG A 189 24.92 -6.82 30.12
CA ARG A 189 24.58 -6.01 31.31
C ARG A 189 23.42 -5.04 31.07
N THR A 190 23.07 -4.80 29.81
CA THR A 190 21.96 -3.94 29.41
C THR A 190 20.68 -4.76 29.20
N THR A 191 19.54 -4.08 29.07
CA THR A 191 18.24 -4.67 28.71
C THR A 191 17.71 -4.09 27.39
N LEU A 192 18.62 -3.65 26.50
CA LEU A 192 18.26 -2.98 25.24
C LEU A 192 17.61 -3.95 24.25
N CYS A 193 18.09 -5.20 24.20
CA CYS A 193 17.59 -6.21 23.28
C CYS A 193 16.54 -7.11 23.95
N PRO A 194 15.36 -7.32 23.35
CA PRO A 194 14.34 -8.23 23.87
C PRO A 194 14.74 -9.71 23.69
N GLU A 195 14.06 -10.60 24.42
CA GLU A 195 14.16 -12.06 24.29
C GLU A 195 12.96 -12.60 23.51
N ASN A 196 13.10 -12.87 22.21
CA ASN A 196 12.00 -13.26 21.31
C ASN A 196 10.77 -12.32 21.44
N GLY A 197 11.00 -11.00 21.33
CA GLY A 197 9.98 -9.96 21.49
C GLY A 197 9.69 -9.55 22.93
N GLN A 198 10.05 -10.35 23.94
CA GLN A 198 9.76 -10.06 25.33
C GLN A 198 10.83 -9.14 25.93
N LYS A 199 10.42 -8.01 26.52
CA LYS A 199 11.33 -7.17 27.32
C LYS A 199 11.70 -7.94 28.59
N VAL A 200 13.00 -7.98 28.91
CA VAL A 200 13.54 -8.70 30.06
C VAL A 200 14.30 -7.76 31.00
N ASP A 201 14.14 -7.96 32.31
CA ASP A 201 14.89 -7.21 33.34
C ASP A 201 16.38 -7.56 33.36
N LYS A 202 16.76 -8.68 32.73
CA LYS A 202 18.14 -9.18 32.67
C LYS A 202 18.33 -10.19 31.54
N ILE A 203 19.41 -10.04 30.78
CA ILE A 203 19.87 -11.02 29.79
C ILE A 203 20.42 -12.27 30.49
N VAL A 204 19.92 -13.46 30.12
CA VAL A 204 20.35 -14.74 30.69
C VAL A 204 20.80 -15.67 29.57
N THR A 205 22.11 -15.70 29.30
CA THR A 205 22.69 -16.57 28.28
C THR A 205 24.07 -17.10 28.66
N ASN A 206 24.34 -18.36 28.30
CA ASN A 206 25.64 -19.00 28.41
C ASN A 206 26.57 -18.65 27.23
N ARG A 207 26.06 -18.01 26.18
CA ARG A 207 26.82 -17.62 24.98
C ARG A 207 27.80 -16.48 25.30
N THR A 208 28.93 -16.45 24.61
CA THR A 208 29.98 -15.44 24.78
C THR A 208 29.96 -14.48 23.60
N PHE A 209 29.93 -13.18 23.90
CA PHE A 209 29.84 -12.11 22.91
C PHE A 209 30.98 -11.12 23.11
N PRO A 210 31.50 -10.52 22.02
CA PRO A 210 32.43 -9.41 22.13
C PRO A 210 31.70 -8.17 22.66
N CYS A 211 32.26 -7.53 23.69
CA CYS A 211 31.83 -6.21 24.16
C CYS A 211 32.92 -5.66 25.08
N PHE A 212 33.29 -4.38 24.91
CA PHE A 212 34.27 -3.68 25.75
C PHE A 212 33.63 -2.90 26.91
N GLY A 213 32.33 -3.06 27.13
CA GLY A 213 31.52 -2.32 28.11
C GLY A 213 30.59 -1.31 27.43
N GLU A 214 30.23 -0.27 28.18
CA GLU A 214 29.33 0.80 27.71
C GLU A 214 29.79 1.37 26.36
N GLY A 215 28.83 1.50 25.43
CA GLY A 215 29.09 1.94 24.06
C GLY A 215 29.46 0.84 23.06
N CYS A 216 29.62 -0.43 23.46
CA CYS A 216 29.98 -1.50 22.51
C CYS A 216 28.89 -1.82 21.47
N MET A 217 27.64 -1.42 21.72
CA MET A 217 26.48 -1.57 20.83
C MET A 217 26.08 -0.27 20.11
N ASN A 218 26.93 0.76 20.13
CA ASN A 218 26.63 2.05 19.49
C ASN A 218 26.61 1.97 17.96
N GLN A 219 25.98 2.98 17.35
CA GLN A 219 26.00 3.21 15.90
C GLN A 219 27.38 3.62 15.37
N PRO A 220 27.64 3.41 14.06
CA PRO A 220 28.89 3.82 13.42
C PRO A 220 28.92 5.31 13.08
N LEU A 221 30.12 5.84 12.86
CA LEU A 221 30.31 7.06 12.08
C LEU A 221 30.15 6.72 10.60
N VAL A 222 29.29 7.47 9.89
CA VAL A 222 29.01 7.28 8.45
C VAL A 222 29.30 8.58 7.70
N TYR A 223 29.92 8.47 6.53
CA TYR A 223 30.29 9.58 5.67
C TYR A 223 29.81 9.33 4.25
N HIS A 224 29.25 10.38 3.64
CA HIS A 224 28.63 10.32 2.33
C HIS A 224 29.52 11.02 1.29
N ASN A 225 29.88 10.29 0.23
CA ASN A 225 30.42 10.85 -1.01
C ASN A 225 29.27 10.96 -2.02
N GLN A 226 28.60 12.11 -2.03
CA GLN A 226 27.44 12.38 -2.89
C GLN A 226 27.71 12.07 -4.37
N SER A 227 26.77 11.40 -5.02
CA SER A 227 26.84 11.00 -6.43
C SER A 227 27.15 12.18 -7.34
N ARG A 228 28.26 12.11 -8.06
CA ARG A 228 28.73 13.17 -8.97
C ARG A 228 28.95 12.65 -10.38
N LEU A 229 28.79 13.56 -11.35
CA LEU A 229 29.07 13.30 -12.76
C LEU A 229 30.56 13.01 -13.01
N ILE A 230 30.82 11.94 -13.76
CA ILE A 230 32.08 11.73 -14.50
C ILE A 230 31.77 11.81 -15.99
N LEU A 231 32.50 12.68 -16.68
CA LEU A 231 32.56 12.74 -18.14
C LEU A 231 33.61 11.73 -18.62
N ASN A 232 33.18 10.62 -19.23
CA ASN A 232 34.13 9.75 -19.92
C ASN A 232 34.60 10.42 -21.21
N GLY A 233 35.91 10.42 -21.47
CA GLY A 233 36.56 11.26 -22.50
C GLY A 233 36.22 10.97 -23.97
N ASN A 234 35.22 10.13 -24.26
CA ASN A 234 34.67 9.90 -25.59
C ASN A 234 33.17 10.24 -25.58
N LYS A 235 32.70 10.86 -26.68
CA LYS A 235 31.49 11.72 -26.79
C LYS A 235 30.10 11.08 -26.57
N SER A 236 29.94 10.05 -25.73
CA SER A 236 28.65 9.36 -25.52
C SER A 236 28.49 8.66 -24.16
N GLY A 237 29.16 9.11 -23.09
CA GLY A 237 29.29 8.31 -21.87
C GLY A 237 29.35 9.08 -20.54
N SER A 238 28.41 9.98 -20.28
CA SER A 238 28.22 10.56 -18.94
C SER A 238 27.69 9.52 -17.95
N SER A 239 28.24 9.47 -16.73
CA SER A 239 27.85 8.51 -15.69
C SER A 239 28.05 9.09 -14.28
N LEU A 240 27.43 8.49 -13.26
CA LEU A 240 27.61 8.90 -11.86
C LEU A 240 28.61 8.00 -11.12
N VAL A 241 29.31 8.57 -10.14
CA VAL A 241 30.06 7.85 -9.10
C VAL A 241 29.67 8.38 -7.73
N GLY A 242 29.50 7.51 -6.73
CA GLY A 242 29.20 7.89 -5.35
C GLY A 242 29.61 6.79 -4.36
N GLY A 243 29.34 7.01 -3.07
CA GLY A 243 29.56 5.98 -2.05
C GLY A 243 29.32 6.40 -0.61
N PHE A 244 29.20 5.41 0.27
CA PHE A 244 29.26 5.57 1.73
C PHE A 244 30.52 4.92 2.28
N TYR A 245 31.06 5.47 3.37
CA TYR A 245 32.19 4.88 4.10
C TYR A 245 32.15 5.28 5.58
N GLY A 246 32.83 4.53 6.44
CA GLY A 246 32.78 4.83 7.87
C GLY A 246 33.43 3.78 8.77
N THR A 247 33.09 3.83 10.06
CA THR A 247 33.72 3.03 11.12
C THR A 247 32.85 2.94 12.38
N TYR A 248 32.91 1.84 13.12
CA TYR A 248 32.33 1.74 14.46
C TYR A 248 33.30 2.26 15.55
N ASP A 249 34.59 2.40 15.24
CA ASP A 249 35.57 3.00 16.13
C ASP A 249 35.40 4.54 16.14
N LEU A 250 34.54 5.04 17.04
CA LEU A 250 34.23 6.48 17.18
C LEU A 250 35.46 7.37 17.50
N ASP A 251 36.58 6.76 17.89
CA ASP A 251 37.89 7.37 18.16
C ASP A 251 38.88 7.27 16.98
N ALA A 252 38.45 6.82 15.80
CA ALA A 252 39.30 6.66 14.62
C ALA A 252 39.48 7.96 13.81
N ASP A 253 40.71 8.24 13.39
CA ASP A 253 41.01 9.28 12.41
C ASP A 253 40.97 8.71 10.98
N LEU A 254 39.89 9.01 10.26
CA LEU A 254 39.66 8.61 8.87
C LEU A 254 40.39 9.48 7.84
N SER A 255 41.07 10.56 8.25
CA SER A 255 41.92 11.34 7.33
C SER A 255 43.14 10.54 6.86
N SER A 256 43.53 9.51 7.63
CA SER A 256 44.48 8.48 7.22
C SER A 256 43.76 7.36 6.46
N ALA A 257 44.22 7.09 5.23
CA ALA A 257 43.54 6.19 4.29
C ALA A 257 43.29 4.78 4.87
N GLY A 258 42.02 4.46 5.13
CA GLY A 258 41.58 3.12 5.53
C GLY A 258 41.63 2.80 7.03
N ALA A 259 41.51 3.82 7.89
CA ALA A 259 41.35 3.69 9.34
C ALA A 259 42.43 2.80 10.00
N GLY A 260 43.63 3.34 10.17
CA GLY A 260 44.71 2.74 10.97
C GLY A 260 45.05 1.26 10.68
N LYS A 261 45.76 0.62 11.62
CA LYS A 261 45.91 -0.84 11.60
C LYS A 261 44.75 -1.53 12.32
N ASP A 262 44.57 -1.23 13.60
CA ASP A 262 43.50 -1.77 14.45
C ASP A 262 42.33 -0.79 14.63
N LYS A 263 41.59 -0.56 13.54
CA LYS A 263 40.30 0.15 13.53
C LYS A 263 39.39 -0.48 12.50
N SER A 264 38.10 -0.56 12.85
CA SER A 264 37.07 -1.05 11.96
C SER A 264 36.88 -0.09 10.80
N PHE A 265 36.45 -0.60 9.64
CA PHE A 265 36.17 0.22 8.48
C PHE A 265 35.14 -0.46 7.59
N PHE A 266 34.26 0.33 6.98
CA PHE A 266 33.45 -0.13 5.86
C PHE A 266 33.45 0.90 4.74
N SER A 267 33.22 0.43 3.51
CA SER A 267 32.90 1.29 2.37
C SER A 267 32.05 0.56 1.34
N ALA A 268 31.09 1.25 0.76
CA ALA A 268 30.32 0.82 -0.40
C ALA A 268 30.37 1.95 -1.44
N THR A 269 30.89 1.68 -2.63
CA THR A 269 30.99 2.66 -3.72
C THR A 269 30.39 2.11 -5.01
N TRP A 270 29.74 2.97 -5.79
CA TRP A 270 29.09 2.59 -7.05
C TRP A 270 29.63 3.39 -8.22
N HIS A 271 29.81 2.71 -9.35
CA HIS A 271 30.14 3.29 -10.65
C HIS A 271 29.55 2.41 -11.76
N LYS A 272 29.41 2.94 -12.98
CA LYS A 272 28.89 2.17 -14.11
C LYS A 272 29.96 1.29 -14.76
N ASN A 273 29.59 0.05 -15.05
CA ASN A 273 30.31 -0.83 -15.97
C ASN A 273 30.20 -0.26 -17.40
N SER A 274 31.34 0.05 -18.03
CA SER A 274 31.38 0.64 -19.37
C SER A 274 30.90 -0.28 -20.50
N THR A 275 30.75 -1.59 -20.24
CA THR A 275 30.30 -2.59 -21.23
C THR A 275 28.85 -3.02 -20.99
N THR A 276 28.43 -3.28 -19.74
CA THR A 276 27.06 -3.77 -19.45
C THR A 276 26.08 -2.68 -19.04
N ASN A 277 26.56 -1.46 -18.75
CA ASN A 277 25.83 -0.36 -18.11
C ASN A 277 25.18 -0.74 -16.75
N SER A 278 25.58 -1.86 -16.15
CA SER A 278 25.20 -2.23 -14.79
C SER A 278 26.01 -1.42 -13.77
N TRP A 279 25.46 -1.16 -12.60
CA TRP A 279 26.22 -0.68 -11.44
C TRP A 279 27.19 -1.76 -10.96
N ILE A 280 28.43 -1.37 -10.72
CA ILE A 280 29.41 -2.17 -9.96
C ILE A 280 29.45 -1.58 -8.56
N VAL A 281 28.78 -2.24 -7.61
CA VAL A 281 28.80 -1.87 -6.19
C VAL A 281 29.97 -2.58 -5.53
N SER A 282 31.03 -1.82 -5.26
CA SER A 282 32.25 -2.29 -4.59
C SER A 282 32.08 -2.15 -3.09
N GLN A 283 32.15 -3.27 -2.36
CA GLN A 283 31.92 -3.35 -0.92
C GLN A 283 33.19 -3.82 -0.21
N LYS A 284 33.42 -3.26 0.98
CA LYS A 284 34.55 -3.60 1.85
C LYS A 284 34.12 -3.50 3.30
N VAL A 285 34.47 -4.49 4.12
CA VAL A 285 34.33 -4.44 5.57
C VAL A 285 35.60 -4.98 6.25
N LYS A 286 36.01 -4.32 7.33
CA LYS A 286 37.20 -4.62 8.13
C LYS A 286 36.83 -4.57 9.61
N THR A 287 37.15 -5.63 10.35
CA THR A 287 36.98 -5.71 11.82
C THR A 287 38.17 -5.11 12.57
N SER A 288 37.98 -4.84 13.87
CA SER A 288 39.03 -4.42 14.82
C SER A 288 39.00 -5.27 16.09
N SER A 289 39.95 -5.04 17.00
CA SER A 289 39.93 -5.61 18.34
C SER A 289 38.69 -5.21 19.15
N LYS A 290 38.18 -3.97 18.95
CA LYS A 290 36.94 -3.47 19.57
C LYS A 290 35.67 -3.99 18.90
N TYR A 291 35.68 -4.11 17.57
CA TYR A 291 34.55 -4.58 16.77
C TYR A 291 34.99 -5.79 15.93
N PRO A 292 35.17 -6.96 16.58
CA PRO A 292 35.65 -8.17 15.92
C PRO A 292 34.56 -8.87 15.11
N TRP A 293 33.29 -8.45 15.24
CA TRP A 293 32.15 -9.06 14.57
C TRP A 293 31.33 -7.99 13.84
N LEU A 294 31.37 -8.00 12.50
CA LEU A 294 30.69 -7.03 11.63
C LEU A 294 30.07 -7.72 10.42
N MET A 295 28.94 -7.20 9.97
CA MET A 295 28.20 -7.66 8.80
C MET A 295 28.01 -6.50 7.81
N LEU A 296 28.17 -6.75 6.51
CA LEU A 296 27.87 -5.79 5.45
C LEU A 296 27.21 -6.50 4.26
N TYR A 297 26.05 -6.00 3.84
CA TYR A 297 25.26 -6.56 2.73
C TYR A 297 24.76 -5.46 1.77
N LEU A 298 24.62 -5.84 0.50
CA LEU A 298 23.72 -5.19 -0.44
C LEU A 298 22.41 -5.99 -0.49
N ARG A 299 21.29 -5.32 -0.23
CA ARG A 299 19.95 -5.94 -0.21
C ARG A 299 19.05 -5.42 -1.32
N SER A 300 18.24 -6.34 -1.84
CA SER A 300 17.04 -6.08 -2.62
C SER A 300 15.84 -6.31 -1.70
N ASP A 301 15.30 -5.23 -1.14
CA ASP A 301 14.21 -5.24 -0.16
C ASP A 301 12.85 -4.92 -0.78
N ALA A 302 11.76 -5.25 -0.09
CA ALA A 302 10.40 -4.88 -0.48
C ALA A 302 10.20 -3.36 -0.47
N SER A 303 9.46 -2.84 -1.46
CA SER A 303 9.01 -1.43 -1.49
C SER A 303 8.22 -1.04 -0.23
N THR A 304 7.47 -1.98 0.36
CA THR A 304 6.75 -1.81 1.63
C THR A 304 6.73 -3.13 2.43
N GLY A 305 6.58 -3.03 3.75
CA GLY A 305 6.50 -4.16 4.68
C GLY A 305 7.79 -4.40 5.47
N PHE A 306 7.82 -5.55 6.15
CA PHE A 306 8.91 -5.97 7.04
C PHE A 306 10.10 -6.54 6.25
N ASN A 307 11.22 -5.82 6.24
CA ASN A 307 12.44 -6.19 5.54
C ASN A 307 13.51 -6.69 6.52
N GLY A 308 14.42 -7.56 6.08
CA GLY A 308 15.69 -7.86 6.77
C GLY A 308 15.67 -8.40 8.21
N GLY A 309 14.50 -8.61 8.83
CA GLY A 309 14.34 -8.92 10.25
C GLY A 309 13.98 -7.73 11.14
N TYR A 310 13.49 -6.63 10.56
CA TYR A 310 12.86 -5.53 11.31
C TYR A 310 11.35 -5.77 11.40
N HIS A 311 10.75 -5.41 12.54
CA HIS A 311 9.29 -5.38 12.72
C HIS A 311 8.67 -4.04 12.29
N TYR A 312 9.42 -3.25 11.53
CA TYR A 312 9.04 -1.92 11.03
C TYR A 312 8.87 -1.92 9.51
N ASN A 313 7.99 -1.05 9.01
CA ASN A 313 7.79 -0.85 7.57
C ASN A 313 9.01 -0.16 6.95
N GLY A 314 9.67 -0.79 5.98
CA GLY A 314 10.85 -0.24 5.31
C GLY A 314 10.58 0.32 3.90
N ARG A 315 11.64 0.75 3.21
CA ARG A 315 11.59 1.20 1.81
C ARG A 315 12.69 0.54 0.97
N GLY A 316 12.30 -0.28 0.01
CA GLY A 316 13.20 -1.07 -0.84
C GLY A 316 12.95 -0.94 -2.35
N ILE A 317 13.57 -1.85 -3.12
CA ILE A 317 13.58 -1.79 -4.60
C ILE A 317 12.70 -2.85 -5.27
N MET A 318 12.22 -3.88 -4.57
CA MET A 318 11.29 -4.86 -5.13
C MET A 318 9.87 -4.31 -5.16
N LYS A 319 9.32 -4.13 -6.36
CA LYS A 319 7.94 -3.70 -6.61
C LYS A 319 6.94 -4.80 -6.24
N LYS A 320 7.25 -6.04 -6.64
CA LYS A 320 6.47 -7.26 -6.37
C LYS A 320 7.31 -8.26 -5.59
N LEU A 321 6.70 -8.90 -4.58
CA LEU A 321 7.39 -9.90 -3.76
C LEU A 321 7.50 -11.26 -4.47
N PRO A 322 8.70 -11.88 -4.53
CA PRO A 322 8.87 -13.25 -5.01
C PRO A 322 8.32 -14.29 -4.02
N GLU A 323 7.69 -15.35 -4.54
CA GLU A 323 7.15 -16.46 -3.76
C GLU A 323 7.70 -17.81 -4.24
N SER A 324 8.19 -18.65 -3.33
CA SER A 324 8.68 -19.99 -3.67
C SER A 324 7.53 -20.90 -4.14
N PRO A 325 7.73 -21.74 -5.17
CA PRO A 325 9.00 -22.00 -5.86
C PRO A 325 9.28 -21.12 -7.10
N ASN A 326 8.46 -20.13 -7.39
CA ASN A 326 8.28 -19.59 -8.74
C ASN A 326 9.13 -18.35 -9.05
N PHE A 327 10.40 -18.32 -8.64
CA PHE A 327 11.31 -17.21 -8.95
C PHE A 327 12.79 -17.60 -9.03
N LYS A 328 13.53 -16.82 -9.81
CA LYS A 328 14.99 -16.89 -9.92
C LYS A 328 15.65 -15.60 -9.47
N VAL A 329 16.93 -15.70 -9.11
CA VAL A 329 17.80 -14.55 -8.84
C VAL A 329 19.00 -14.64 -9.77
N ARG A 330 19.40 -13.52 -10.37
CA ARG A 330 20.61 -13.41 -11.19
C ARG A 330 21.50 -12.33 -10.59
N LEU A 331 22.80 -12.58 -10.48
CA LEU A 331 23.79 -11.56 -10.06
C LEU A 331 25.20 -11.96 -10.47
N THR A 332 26.08 -10.98 -10.67
CA THR A 332 27.52 -11.17 -10.83
C THR A 332 28.23 -10.86 -9.51
N LEU A 333 29.05 -11.80 -9.03
CA LEU A 333 29.84 -11.66 -7.80
C LEU A 333 31.32 -11.86 -8.11
N ASP A 334 32.16 -10.94 -7.62
CA ASP A 334 33.61 -11.05 -7.60
C ASP A 334 34.11 -10.83 -6.17
N ILE A 335 34.71 -11.85 -5.55
CA ILE A 335 35.30 -11.75 -4.21
C ILE A 335 36.81 -11.55 -4.36
N LYS A 336 37.30 -10.39 -3.94
CA LYS A 336 38.73 -10.05 -3.98
C LYS A 336 39.44 -10.48 -2.70
N GLN A 337 38.74 -10.38 -1.57
CA GLN A 337 39.24 -10.79 -0.25
C GLN A 337 38.09 -11.34 0.59
N GLY A 338 38.28 -12.52 1.19
CA GLY A 338 37.17 -13.29 1.75
C GLY A 338 36.87 -13.15 3.25
N GLY A 339 37.52 -12.25 4.00
CA GLY A 339 37.23 -12.06 5.45
C GLY A 339 37.84 -13.07 6.43
N GLY A 340 38.64 -14.03 5.96
CA GLY A 340 39.35 -15.01 6.82
C GLY A 340 38.69 -16.39 6.87
N GLN A 341 38.96 -17.15 7.94
CA GLN A 341 38.38 -18.49 8.15
C GLN A 341 37.03 -18.45 8.88
N ASN A 342 36.78 -17.41 9.68
CA ASN A 342 35.55 -17.23 10.45
C ASN A 342 34.50 -16.39 9.72
N SER A 343 34.76 -15.93 8.49
CA SER A 343 33.78 -15.17 7.72
C SER A 343 32.76 -16.08 7.06
N GLN A 344 31.49 -15.81 7.31
CA GLN A 344 30.37 -16.36 6.58
C GLN A 344 30.06 -15.38 5.44
N PHE A 345 30.40 -15.75 4.22
CA PHE A 345 30.10 -14.97 3.03
C PHE A 345 28.89 -15.58 2.35
N TYR A 346 27.78 -14.85 2.32
CA TYR A 346 26.53 -15.31 1.75
C TYR A 346 26.48 -14.95 0.25
N LEU A 347 26.47 -15.98 -0.61
CA LEU A 347 26.19 -15.80 -2.05
C LEU A 347 24.76 -15.28 -2.24
N LEU A 348 23.85 -15.82 -1.44
CA LEU A 348 22.52 -15.29 -1.24
C LEU A 348 22.13 -15.57 0.22
N ASP A 349 21.72 -14.52 0.91
CA ASP A 349 20.94 -14.56 2.15
C ASP A 349 19.54 -14.06 1.80
N MET A 350 18.50 -14.70 2.34
CA MET A 350 17.11 -14.41 2.00
C MET A 350 16.29 -14.25 3.27
N GLY A 351 15.75 -13.06 3.49
CA GLY A 351 14.89 -12.72 4.62
C GLY A 351 13.40 -12.80 4.29
N SER A 352 12.63 -13.34 5.23
CA SER A 352 11.16 -13.36 5.20
C SER A 352 10.58 -13.35 6.62
N CYS A 353 9.27 -13.18 6.75
CA CYS A 353 8.55 -13.25 8.02
C CYS A 353 7.21 -13.96 7.85
N TRP A 354 6.95 -14.98 8.69
CA TRP A 354 5.61 -15.55 8.89
C TRP A 354 5.46 -16.10 10.31
N LYS A 355 4.23 -16.28 10.80
CA LYS A 355 3.98 -16.84 12.13
C LYS A 355 4.10 -18.36 12.11
N ASN A 356 4.40 -19.00 13.24
CA ASN A 356 4.54 -20.47 13.32
C ASN A 356 3.27 -21.25 12.91
N ASN A 357 2.11 -20.60 12.88
CA ASN A 357 0.84 -21.16 12.43
C ASN A 357 0.49 -20.85 10.95
N GLY A 358 1.42 -20.29 10.17
CA GLY A 358 1.26 -20.00 8.75
C GLY A 358 0.44 -18.76 8.41
N ASP A 359 0.14 -17.91 9.39
CA ASP A 359 -0.30 -16.54 9.12
C ASP A 359 0.88 -15.67 8.63
N PRO A 360 0.63 -14.65 7.79
CA PRO A 360 1.60 -13.57 7.56
C PRO A 360 1.99 -12.90 8.87
N CYS A 361 3.18 -12.29 8.90
CA CYS A 361 3.55 -11.40 9.99
C CYS A 361 2.71 -10.12 9.97
N ASP A 362 2.46 -9.54 11.15
CA ASP A 362 1.65 -8.33 11.34
C ASP A 362 2.33 -7.25 12.20
N GLY A 363 3.57 -7.48 12.63
CA GLY A 363 4.37 -6.56 13.46
C GLY A 363 4.40 -6.96 14.94
N ASP A 364 3.63 -7.96 15.37
CA ASP A 364 3.70 -8.52 16.72
C ASP A 364 5.00 -9.31 16.94
N VAL A 365 6.00 -8.65 17.53
CA VAL A 365 7.31 -9.25 17.84
C VAL A 365 7.27 -10.51 18.72
N ILE A 366 6.16 -10.81 19.39
CA ILE A 366 5.99 -12.02 20.21
C ILE A 366 5.64 -13.24 19.34
N THR A 367 4.81 -13.07 18.31
CA THR A 367 4.29 -14.17 17.49
C THR A 367 4.82 -14.21 16.06
N ASP A 368 5.34 -13.10 15.55
CA ASP A 368 6.13 -13.04 14.33
C ASP A 368 7.41 -13.87 14.46
N VAL A 369 7.86 -14.43 13.34
CA VAL A 369 9.12 -15.14 13.23
C VAL A 369 9.81 -14.77 11.93
N THR A 370 10.98 -14.15 12.05
CA THR A 370 11.87 -13.88 10.91
C THR A 370 12.60 -15.15 10.51
N ARG A 371 12.73 -15.37 9.21
CA ARG A 371 13.35 -16.57 8.66
C ARG A 371 14.39 -16.24 7.63
N TYR A 372 15.55 -16.89 7.75
CA TYR A 372 16.68 -16.70 6.87
C TYR A 372 17.06 -18.01 6.16
N SER A 373 17.40 -17.90 4.88
CA SER A 373 17.95 -18.97 4.03
C SER A 373 19.27 -18.50 3.45
N GLU A 374 20.39 -19.07 3.90
CA GLU A 374 21.72 -18.49 3.71
C GLU A 374 22.69 -19.48 3.06
N MET A 375 23.25 -19.14 1.89
CA MET A 375 24.28 -19.95 1.21
C MET A 375 25.69 -19.43 1.52
N ILE A 376 26.43 -20.13 2.39
CA ILE A 376 27.80 -19.74 2.77
C ILE A 376 28.82 -20.31 1.79
N ILE A 377 29.49 -19.45 1.03
CA ILE A 377 30.46 -19.87 -0.02
C ILE A 377 31.93 -19.83 0.40
N ASN A 378 32.27 -19.36 1.62
CA ASN A 378 33.63 -19.48 2.13
C ASN A 378 34.02 -20.98 2.28
N PRO A 379 35.01 -21.50 1.52
CA PRO A 379 35.38 -22.91 1.55
C PRO A 379 35.90 -23.37 2.91
N SER A 380 36.39 -22.44 3.74
CA SER A 380 36.87 -22.69 5.10
C SER A 380 35.75 -23.09 6.07
N THR A 381 34.50 -22.74 5.77
CA THR A 381 33.36 -22.96 6.67
C THR A 381 33.14 -24.46 6.94
N PRO A 382 33.22 -24.94 8.18
CA PRO A 382 32.94 -26.33 8.51
C PRO A 382 31.44 -26.61 8.43
N SER A 383 31.02 -27.87 8.41
CA SER A 383 29.62 -28.23 8.62
C SER A 383 29.38 -28.49 10.12
N TRP A 384 28.42 -27.80 10.74
CA TRP A 384 28.01 -28.06 12.12
C TRP A 384 26.92 -29.12 12.18
N CYS A 385 26.01 -29.16 11.21
CA CYS A 385 25.09 -30.27 10.98
C CYS A 385 25.87 -31.55 10.61
N ARG A 386 25.94 -32.53 11.51
CA ARG A 386 26.70 -33.77 11.28
C ARG A 386 26.00 -34.99 11.91
N PRO A 387 26.34 -36.23 11.52
CA PRO A 387 25.77 -37.44 12.14
C PRO A 387 25.96 -37.51 13.65
N ASP A 388 27.03 -36.89 14.19
CA ASP A 388 27.35 -36.79 15.61
C ASP A 388 26.79 -35.54 16.29
N ASN A 389 26.19 -34.60 15.54
CA ASN A 389 25.70 -33.32 16.03
C ASN A 389 24.35 -32.93 15.38
N LEU A 390 23.31 -33.72 15.70
CA LEU A 390 21.98 -33.59 15.10
C LEU A 390 21.18 -32.36 15.56
N VAL A 391 21.57 -31.70 16.65
CA VAL A 391 20.93 -30.45 17.13
C VAL A 391 21.02 -29.32 16.10
N SER A 392 22.10 -29.29 15.32
CA SER A 392 22.37 -28.29 14.29
C SER A 392 21.85 -28.70 12.90
N CYS A 393 21.05 -29.77 12.80
CA CYS A 393 20.49 -30.28 11.54
C CYS A 393 18.98 -30.09 11.47
N PRO A 394 18.40 -29.74 10.31
CA PRO A 394 16.95 -29.72 10.14
C PRO A 394 16.39 -31.15 10.30
N PRO A 395 15.17 -31.33 10.82
CA PRO A 395 14.58 -32.66 11.08
C PRO A 395 14.59 -33.60 9.87
N TYR A 396 14.41 -33.04 8.67
CA TYR A 396 14.51 -33.78 7.42
C TYR A 396 15.06 -32.91 6.28
N HIS A 397 15.53 -33.59 5.24
CA HIS A 397 15.93 -33.03 3.96
C HIS A 397 14.95 -33.48 2.87
N VAL A 398 14.63 -32.60 1.91
CA VAL A 398 13.82 -32.93 0.72
C VAL A 398 14.74 -33.05 -0.49
N SER A 399 14.96 -34.28 -0.97
CA SER A 399 15.84 -34.54 -2.12
C SER A 399 15.31 -33.92 -3.42
N THR A 400 16.16 -33.84 -4.44
CA THR A 400 15.78 -33.46 -5.82
C THR A 400 14.57 -34.23 -6.40
N LYS A 401 14.22 -35.40 -5.85
CA LYS A 401 13.07 -36.22 -6.25
C LYS A 401 11.83 -36.04 -5.36
N GLY A 402 11.83 -35.04 -4.47
CA GLY A 402 10.76 -34.80 -3.49
C GLY A 402 10.72 -35.82 -2.34
N GLN A 403 11.73 -36.68 -2.20
CA GLN A 403 11.77 -37.65 -1.11
C GLN A 403 12.24 -36.99 0.19
N ILE A 404 11.44 -37.13 1.24
CA ILE A 404 11.82 -36.80 2.62
C ILE A 404 12.85 -37.83 3.10
N ILE A 405 13.99 -37.34 3.58
CA ILE A 405 15.07 -38.13 4.20
C ILE A 405 15.27 -37.58 5.61
N LEU A 406 15.07 -38.40 6.63
CA LEU A 406 15.19 -37.98 8.02
C LEU A 406 16.65 -37.78 8.42
N ARG A 407 16.94 -36.84 9.32
CA ARG A 407 18.31 -36.59 9.85
C ARG A 407 18.95 -37.76 10.60
N ASN A 408 18.19 -38.82 10.86
CA ASN A 408 18.67 -40.07 11.45
C ASN A 408 19.06 -41.13 10.39
N GLU A 409 18.72 -40.93 9.11
CA GLU A 409 19.16 -41.78 8.00
C GLU A 409 20.60 -41.41 7.60
N THR A 410 21.56 -41.74 8.46
CA THR A 410 22.95 -41.24 8.37
C THR A 410 23.67 -41.55 7.06
N SER A 411 23.26 -42.59 6.33
CA SER A 411 23.80 -42.98 5.02
C SER A 411 23.19 -42.23 3.83
N ARG A 412 22.16 -41.40 4.06
CA ARG A 412 21.35 -40.75 3.02
C ARG A 412 21.14 -39.26 3.23
N PHE A 413 21.14 -38.80 4.49
CA PHE A 413 20.97 -37.39 4.80
C PHE A 413 22.24 -36.59 4.39
N PRO A 414 22.12 -35.51 3.60
CA PRO A 414 23.27 -34.80 3.07
C PRO A 414 23.82 -33.78 4.09
N TYR A 415 24.40 -34.24 5.19
CA TYR A 415 24.96 -33.39 6.26
C TYR A 415 25.89 -32.30 5.74
N SER A 416 26.78 -32.66 4.80
CA SER A 416 27.73 -31.75 4.14
C SER A 416 27.09 -30.63 3.32
N ALA A 417 25.79 -30.70 3.03
CA ALA A 417 25.03 -29.66 2.34
C ALA A 417 24.53 -28.56 3.28
N TYR A 418 24.58 -28.78 4.60
CA TYR A 418 24.11 -27.86 5.64
C TYR A 418 25.27 -27.38 6.51
N HIS A 419 25.30 -26.09 6.84
CA HIS A 419 26.13 -25.57 7.91
C HIS A 419 25.40 -25.73 9.25
N LEU A 420 24.23 -25.08 9.38
CA LEU A 420 23.45 -24.98 10.61
C LEU A 420 21.95 -24.94 10.28
N TYR A 421 21.15 -25.56 11.14
CA TYR A 421 19.75 -25.24 11.37
C TYR A 421 19.57 -24.89 12.84
N CYS A 422 18.85 -23.81 13.14
CA CYS A 422 18.35 -23.51 14.47
C CYS A 422 16.88 -23.10 14.40
N ALA A 423 16.12 -23.47 15.43
CA ALA A 423 14.67 -23.27 15.49
C ALA A 423 14.28 -21.94 16.15
N PRO A 424 13.06 -21.42 15.88
CA PRO A 424 12.60 -20.18 16.50
C PRO A 424 12.21 -20.38 17.96
N GLY A 425 12.58 -19.43 18.81
CA GLY A 425 12.40 -19.52 20.27
C GLY A 425 10.95 -19.59 20.76
N ASN A 426 10.00 -19.18 19.92
CA ASN A 426 8.55 -19.26 20.18
C ASN A 426 7.87 -20.52 19.58
N ALA A 427 8.64 -21.50 19.08
CA ALA A 427 8.13 -22.77 18.58
C ALA A 427 7.67 -23.71 19.71
N LYS A 428 6.47 -24.32 19.55
CA LYS A 428 5.82 -25.11 20.62
C LYS A 428 6.05 -26.63 20.52
N TYR A 429 6.36 -27.15 19.34
CA TYR A 429 6.31 -28.59 19.03
C TYR A 429 7.61 -29.11 18.40
N LEU A 430 8.75 -28.54 18.79
CA LEU A 430 10.07 -28.91 18.22
C LEU A 430 10.45 -30.36 18.49
N GLU A 431 10.85 -31.07 17.43
CA GLU A 431 11.34 -32.44 17.49
C GLU A 431 12.76 -32.49 18.07
N LYS A 432 12.92 -33.07 19.27
CA LYS A 432 14.23 -33.28 19.88
C LYS A 432 15.05 -34.32 19.10
N PRO A 433 16.37 -34.13 18.91
CA PRO A 433 17.19 -33.02 19.40
C PRO A 433 17.05 -31.74 18.56
N PHE A 434 17.16 -30.56 19.16
CA PHE A 434 17.18 -29.27 18.44
C PHE A 434 18.04 -28.26 19.22
N ASP A 435 18.51 -27.23 18.53
CA ASP A 435 18.97 -25.98 19.14
C ASP A 435 18.02 -24.83 18.73
N ILE A 436 17.95 -23.79 19.54
CA ILE A 436 17.22 -22.56 19.22
C ILE A 436 18.19 -21.48 18.74
N CYS A 437 17.73 -20.65 17.81
CA CYS A 437 18.51 -19.50 17.37
C CYS A 437 18.72 -18.51 18.53
N ASP A 438 19.61 -17.53 18.35
CA ASP A 438 19.82 -16.54 19.41
C ASP A 438 18.52 -15.76 19.68
N PRO A 439 18.03 -15.72 20.92
CA PRO A 439 16.76 -15.08 21.19
C PRO A 439 16.90 -13.56 21.30
N TYR A 440 18.13 -13.01 21.26
CA TYR A 440 18.42 -11.58 21.40
C TYR A 440 18.97 -10.91 20.13
N SER A 441 19.24 -11.63 19.04
CA SER A 441 19.89 -11.04 17.84
C SER A 441 18.94 -10.42 16.81
N ASN A 442 17.64 -10.46 17.08
CA ASN A 442 16.55 -9.83 16.35
C ASN A 442 15.48 -9.42 17.37
N PRO A 443 14.59 -8.44 17.09
CA PRO A 443 13.59 -8.01 18.06
C PRO A 443 12.58 -9.12 18.35
N GLN A 444 12.20 -9.86 17.32
CA GLN A 444 11.32 -11.05 17.34
C GLN A 444 12.12 -12.35 17.22
N ALA A 445 11.45 -13.49 17.44
CA ALA A 445 12.04 -14.81 17.25
C ALA A 445 12.55 -15.00 15.80
N GLN A 446 13.63 -15.77 15.64
CA GLN A 446 14.25 -16.03 14.33
C GLN A 446 14.45 -17.53 14.07
N GLU A 447 14.44 -17.95 12.81
CA GLU A 447 14.81 -19.29 12.35
C GLU A 447 15.86 -19.20 11.23
N LEU A 448 16.95 -19.96 11.33
CA LEU A 448 18.05 -19.94 10.35
C LEU A 448 18.21 -21.29 9.67
N VAL A 449 18.33 -21.27 8.34
CA VAL A 449 18.75 -22.42 7.52
C VAL A 449 20.00 -22.03 6.72
N GLN A 450 21.17 -22.40 7.25
CA GLN A 450 22.46 -22.13 6.61
C GLN A 450 22.94 -23.36 5.83
N ILE A 451 23.23 -23.18 4.54
CA ILE A 451 23.65 -24.23 3.60
C ILE A 451 25.04 -23.96 3.01
N LEU A 452 25.66 -25.03 2.50
CA LEU A 452 27.04 -25.05 1.98
C LEU A 452 27.09 -25.56 0.52
N PRO A 453 28.10 -25.15 -0.27
CA PRO A 453 28.38 -25.67 -1.60
C PRO A 453 28.35 -27.20 -1.68
N HIS A 454 27.38 -27.73 -2.45
CA HIS A 454 27.10 -29.16 -2.51
C HIS A 454 26.30 -29.51 -3.77
N HIS A 455 26.55 -30.70 -4.34
CA HIS A 455 25.85 -31.21 -5.53
C HIS A 455 24.31 -31.28 -5.39
N GLU A 456 23.80 -31.37 -4.16
CA GLU A 456 22.36 -31.35 -3.85
C GLU A 456 21.67 -30.02 -4.23
N TRP A 457 22.45 -28.93 -4.28
CA TRP A 457 22.01 -27.58 -4.62
C TRP A 457 22.38 -27.17 -6.06
N ALA A 458 23.37 -27.83 -6.66
CA ALA A 458 23.87 -27.53 -8.01
C ALA A 458 22.79 -27.55 -9.11
N VAL A 459 21.76 -28.40 -8.95
CA VAL A 459 20.60 -28.45 -9.86
C VAL A 459 19.83 -27.12 -9.94
N HIS A 460 19.95 -26.27 -8.92
CA HIS A 460 19.36 -24.94 -8.84
C HIS A 460 20.34 -23.81 -9.22
N GLY A 461 21.48 -24.14 -9.83
CA GLY A 461 22.51 -23.17 -10.22
C GLY A 461 23.46 -22.73 -9.10
N TYR A 462 23.29 -23.26 -7.89
CA TYR A 462 24.14 -22.95 -6.74
C TYR A 462 25.51 -23.68 -6.81
N PRO A 463 26.53 -23.24 -6.05
CA PRO A 463 27.85 -23.89 -5.97
C PRO A 463 27.79 -25.41 -5.74
N GLU A 464 28.43 -26.19 -6.62
CA GLU A 464 28.46 -27.66 -6.53
C GLU A 464 29.48 -28.14 -5.50
N LYS A 465 30.60 -27.42 -5.37
CA LYS A 465 31.72 -27.75 -4.49
C LYS A 465 32.28 -26.50 -3.82
N LYS A 466 32.93 -26.71 -2.67
CA LYS A 466 33.65 -25.66 -1.95
C LYS A 466 34.68 -24.99 -2.85
N GLY A 467 34.63 -23.64 -2.91
CA GLY A 467 35.54 -22.82 -3.69
C GLY A 467 34.96 -22.30 -5.01
N ASP A 468 33.84 -22.86 -5.51
CA ASP A 468 33.12 -22.26 -6.64
C ASP A 468 32.58 -20.86 -6.25
N GLY A 469 32.90 -19.84 -7.05
CA GLY A 469 32.52 -18.44 -6.77
C GLY A 469 33.37 -17.75 -5.70
N TRP A 470 34.45 -18.37 -5.24
CA TRP A 470 35.31 -17.82 -4.20
C TRP A 470 36.39 -16.88 -4.78
N VAL A 471 37.38 -16.53 -3.95
CA VAL A 471 38.43 -15.56 -4.30
C VAL A 471 39.17 -15.97 -5.59
N GLY A 472 39.11 -15.09 -6.60
CA GLY A 472 39.69 -15.31 -7.93
C GLY A 472 38.80 -16.07 -8.93
N ASP A 473 37.56 -16.40 -8.55
CA ASP A 473 36.58 -17.11 -9.37
C ASP A 473 35.30 -16.27 -9.51
N SER A 474 35.44 -15.11 -10.18
CA SER A 474 34.31 -14.22 -10.48
C SER A 474 33.30 -14.91 -11.40
N ARG A 475 32.01 -14.87 -11.03
CA ARG A 475 30.94 -15.56 -11.75
C ARG A 475 29.66 -14.74 -11.77
N THR A 476 28.96 -14.81 -12.91
CA THR A 476 27.53 -14.50 -12.99
C THR A 476 26.74 -15.76 -12.68
N TRP A 477 25.92 -15.68 -11.63
CA TRP A 477 25.04 -16.74 -11.16
C TRP A 477 23.63 -16.56 -11.73
N GLU A 478 22.97 -17.67 -12.06
CA GLU A 478 21.53 -17.74 -12.25
C GLU A 478 20.99 -18.82 -11.30
N LEU A 479 20.37 -18.38 -10.22
CA LEU A 479 20.00 -19.19 -9.06
C LEU A 479 18.49 -19.43 -9.09
N ASP A 480 18.07 -20.70 -9.20
CA ASP A 480 16.67 -21.11 -9.03
C ASP A 480 16.31 -21.12 -7.54
N THR A 481 16.19 -19.90 -7.03
CA THR A 481 16.12 -19.57 -5.62
C THR A 481 14.77 -19.96 -5.03
N GLY A 482 13.69 -19.81 -5.81
CA GLY A 482 12.38 -20.34 -5.46
C GLY A 482 12.40 -21.87 -5.35
N ALA A 483 12.93 -22.59 -6.34
CA ALA A 483 12.97 -24.04 -6.28
C ALA A 483 13.85 -24.56 -5.13
N LEU A 484 15.03 -23.98 -4.89
CA LEU A 484 15.87 -24.36 -3.75
C LEU A 484 15.17 -24.09 -2.41
N SER A 485 14.71 -22.86 -2.17
CA SER A 485 14.08 -22.47 -0.91
C SER A 485 12.79 -23.24 -0.61
N SER A 486 12.10 -23.78 -1.62
CA SER A 486 10.94 -24.67 -1.43
C SER A 486 11.30 -26.04 -0.83
N ARG A 487 12.54 -26.50 -0.99
CA ARG A 487 13.05 -27.79 -0.49
C ARG A 487 13.64 -27.70 0.92
N LEU A 488 13.87 -26.49 1.43
CA LEU A 488 14.38 -26.27 2.78
C LEU A 488 13.29 -26.51 3.83
N TYR A 489 13.72 -27.00 5.00
CA TYR A 489 12.87 -27.12 6.17
C TYR A 489 12.74 -25.76 6.86
N PHE A 490 11.50 -25.37 7.16
CA PHE A 490 11.19 -24.29 8.09
C PHE A 490 10.10 -24.79 9.03
N TYR A 491 10.21 -24.46 10.31
CA TYR A 491 9.33 -24.93 11.35
C TYR A 491 7.93 -24.33 11.19
N GLN A 492 6.94 -25.18 11.45
CA GLN A 492 5.53 -24.85 11.45
C GLN A 492 4.81 -25.71 12.51
N ASP A 493 3.92 -25.09 13.29
CA ASP A 493 3.10 -25.77 14.29
C ASP A 493 2.21 -26.85 13.60
N PRO A 494 2.20 -28.11 14.08
CA PRO A 494 1.42 -29.19 13.48
C PRO A 494 -0.09 -28.87 13.41
N GLY A 495 -0.71 -29.25 12.29
CA GLY A 495 -2.15 -29.04 12.05
C GLY A 495 -2.53 -27.62 11.61
N THR A 496 -1.57 -26.70 11.45
CA THR A 496 -1.83 -25.34 10.96
C THR A 496 -1.78 -25.25 9.43
N LYS A 497 -2.33 -24.17 8.84
CA LYS A 497 -2.37 -23.97 7.39
C LYS A 497 -0.94 -23.75 6.84
N PRO A 498 -0.53 -24.37 5.72
CA PRO A 498 0.83 -24.18 5.20
C PRO A 498 1.18 -22.70 5.00
N ALA A 499 2.34 -22.28 5.51
CA ALA A 499 2.84 -20.92 5.31
C ALA A 499 3.19 -20.65 3.84
N ARG A 500 2.84 -19.45 3.34
CA ARG A 500 3.31 -18.96 2.04
C ARG A 500 4.73 -18.41 2.18
N ARG A 501 5.67 -18.91 1.38
CA ARG A 501 7.09 -18.53 1.42
C ARG A 501 7.35 -17.33 0.50
N ILE A 502 6.95 -16.15 0.96
CA ILE A 502 7.11 -14.87 0.27
C ILE A 502 8.35 -14.17 0.83
N TRP A 503 9.32 -13.80 -0.02
CA TRP A 503 10.61 -13.25 0.45
C TRP A 503 10.63 -11.74 0.29
N SER A 504 10.80 -11.01 1.40
CA SER A 504 10.82 -9.54 1.43
C SER A 504 12.23 -8.96 1.30
N SER A 505 13.28 -9.76 1.47
CA SER A 505 14.67 -9.31 1.45
C SER A 505 15.57 -10.35 0.78
N LEU A 506 16.42 -9.93 -0.17
CA LEU A 506 17.37 -10.79 -0.90
C LEU A 506 18.75 -10.12 -0.94
N ASN A 507 19.75 -10.76 -0.35
CA ASN A 507 20.96 -10.12 0.18
C ASN A 507 22.24 -10.79 -0.32
N VAL A 508 23.28 -10.00 -0.56
CA VAL A 508 24.63 -10.50 -0.91
C VAL A 508 25.68 -9.74 -0.11
N GLY A 509 26.57 -10.46 0.56
CA GLY A 509 27.64 -9.87 1.36
C GLY A 509 28.22 -10.83 2.39
N THR A 510 28.76 -10.30 3.50
CA THR A 510 29.46 -11.13 4.47
C THR A 510 29.31 -10.67 5.91
N GLU A 511 29.23 -11.67 6.78
CA GLU A 511 29.43 -11.59 8.21
C GLU A 511 30.85 -12.07 8.54
N ILE A 512 31.69 -11.18 9.08
CA ILE A 512 32.98 -11.58 9.65
C ILE A 512 32.71 -11.93 11.13
N TYR A 513 32.61 -13.22 11.45
CA TYR A 513 32.38 -13.66 12.83
C TYR A 513 33.67 -13.55 13.67
N VAL A 514 33.55 -12.94 14.86
CA VAL A 514 34.53 -12.83 15.95
C VAL A 514 36.01 -13.00 15.52
N SER A 515 36.55 -11.97 14.87
CA SER A 515 37.91 -11.91 14.33
C SER A 515 38.73 -10.76 14.97
N PRO A 516 39.21 -10.92 16.22
CA PRO A 516 39.86 -9.85 17.01
C PRO A 516 41.27 -9.46 16.56
N ALA A 517 41.90 -10.25 15.67
CA ALA A 517 43.15 -9.86 15.02
C ALA A 517 42.96 -8.84 13.87
N GLY A 518 41.71 -8.48 13.57
CA GLY A 518 41.33 -7.75 12.37
C GLY A 518 41.30 -8.66 11.15
N ALA A 519 40.18 -8.67 10.44
CA ALA A 519 40.04 -9.33 9.16
C ALA A 519 39.33 -8.39 8.17
N THR A 520 39.65 -8.53 6.89
CA THR A 520 39.10 -7.68 5.82
C THR A 520 38.46 -8.56 4.76
N ALA A 521 37.26 -8.20 4.34
CA ALA A 521 36.60 -8.70 3.14
C ALA A 521 36.41 -7.56 2.14
N GLU A 522 36.57 -7.87 0.85
CA GLU A 522 36.34 -6.94 -0.26
C GLU A 522 35.77 -7.71 -1.46
N TRP A 523 34.68 -7.22 -2.04
CA TRP A 523 33.99 -7.83 -3.17
C TRP A 523 33.28 -6.79 -4.03
N THR A 524 32.77 -7.19 -5.19
CA THR A 524 31.85 -6.38 -6.00
C THR A 524 30.62 -7.17 -6.39
N VAL A 525 29.47 -6.50 -6.45
CA VAL A 525 28.22 -7.03 -7.01
C VAL A 525 27.81 -6.18 -8.22
N SER A 526 27.38 -6.84 -9.30
CA SER A 526 26.72 -6.21 -10.45
C SER A 526 25.63 -7.12 -11.03
N ASP A 527 24.87 -6.63 -12.00
CA ASP A 527 23.87 -7.38 -12.77
C ASP A 527 22.78 -8.09 -11.91
N PHE A 528 22.53 -7.57 -10.70
CA PHE A 528 21.54 -8.12 -9.75
C PHE A 528 20.11 -7.91 -10.27
N ASP A 529 19.35 -8.99 -10.41
CA ASP A 529 17.96 -9.03 -10.85
C ASP A 529 17.18 -10.16 -10.15
N VAL A 530 15.87 -9.99 -10.00
CA VAL A 530 14.94 -10.94 -9.36
C VAL A 530 13.77 -11.19 -10.31
N LEU A 531 13.53 -12.44 -10.67
CA LEU A 531 12.79 -12.83 -11.87
C LEU A 531 11.62 -13.77 -11.56
N VAL A 532 10.39 -13.42 -11.99
CA VAL A 532 9.15 -14.23 -11.80
C VAL A 532 8.45 -14.51 -13.13
N HIS A 533 7.53 -15.48 -13.20
CA HIS A 533 6.80 -15.81 -14.44
C HIS A 533 5.75 -14.74 -14.86
N LYS A 534 5.38 -14.77 -16.15
CA LYS A 534 4.33 -13.96 -16.79
C LYS A 534 3.10 -14.84 -17.13
N ASP A 535 1.90 -14.41 -16.75
CA ASP A 535 0.65 -15.17 -16.93
C ASP A 535 0.02 -15.02 -18.33
N ALA A 536 -0.90 -15.93 -18.72
CA ALA A 536 -1.50 -16.03 -20.05
C ALA A 536 -3.05 -16.08 -20.04
N GLU A 537 -3.67 -15.60 -21.13
CA GLU A 537 -5.04 -15.05 -21.18
C GLU A 537 -6.23 -16.03 -21.28
N ASN A 538 -7.42 -15.52 -20.92
CA ASN A 538 -8.69 -15.62 -21.68
C ASN A 538 -9.50 -14.31 -21.40
N GLY A 539 -10.21 -13.66 -22.33
CA GLY A 539 -10.20 -13.82 -23.79
C GLY A 539 -11.53 -13.52 -24.52
N ARG A 540 -11.89 -12.24 -24.76
CA ARG A 540 -12.94 -11.89 -25.75
C ARG A 540 -12.69 -10.54 -26.44
N LEU A 541 -12.67 -10.57 -27.78
CA LEU A 541 -12.29 -9.47 -28.66
C LEU A 541 -13.40 -8.42 -28.86
N SER A 542 -12.97 -7.18 -29.10
CA SER A 542 -13.53 -6.33 -30.15
C SER A 542 -12.43 -5.46 -30.78
N ASP A 543 -11.98 -5.81 -31.99
CA ASP A 543 -11.13 -4.94 -32.80
C ASP A 543 -11.88 -3.64 -33.17
N GLY A 544 -11.17 -2.52 -33.14
CA GLY A 544 -11.73 -1.19 -33.42
C GLY A 544 -10.67 -0.19 -33.89
N PHE A 545 -9.94 -0.51 -34.95
CA PHE A 545 -8.94 0.40 -35.52
C PHE A 545 -9.60 1.66 -36.11
N LEU A 546 -9.03 2.83 -35.80
CA LEU A 546 -9.42 4.12 -36.38
C LEU A 546 -9.09 4.19 -37.88
N VAL A 547 -10.06 4.68 -38.68
CA VAL A 547 -9.81 5.25 -40.01
C VAL A 547 -10.52 6.60 -40.10
N TRP A 548 -9.80 7.63 -40.54
CA TRP A 548 -10.34 8.95 -40.80
C TRP A 548 -11.17 8.98 -42.10
N GLY A 549 -12.36 9.56 -42.04
CA GLY A 549 -13.18 9.90 -43.20
C GLY A 549 -14.07 11.10 -42.87
N GLY A 550 -13.92 12.20 -43.61
CA GLY A 550 -14.59 13.47 -43.30
C GLY A 550 -15.92 13.70 -44.01
N HIS A 551 -16.59 14.77 -43.57
CA HIS A 551 -17.63 15.58 -44.23
C HIS A 551 -19.15 15.24 -44.14
N TYR A 552 -19.84 16.25 -43.59
CA TYR A 552 -21.19 16.78 -43.93
C TYR A 552 -22.50 16.21 -43.33
N ASN A 553 -23.03 17.02 -42.40
CA ASN A 553 -24.41 17.56 -42.31
C ASN A 553 -25.65 16.69 -41.97
N SER A 554 -26.19 17.02 -40.79
CA SER A 554 -27.55 17.54 -40.53
C SER A 554 -28.78 16.61 -40.53
N ASN A 555 -29.63 16.85 -39.51
CA ASN A 555 -31.05 16.46 -39.38
C ASN A 555 -31.32 14.96 -39.16
N SER A 556 -32.31 14.52 -38.38
CA SER A 556 -33.22 15.17 -37.42
C SER A 556 -34.00 14.07 -36.66
N TRP A 557 -34.38 14.34 -35.40
CA TRP A 557 -35.56 13.84 -34.67
C TRP A 557 -36.22 12.49 -35.06
N ASP A 558 -36.26 11.52 -34.13
CA ASP A 558 -37.51 11.04 -33.47
C ASP A 558 -37.31 9.78 -32.60
N GLU A 559 -37.27 9.99 -31.27
CA GLU A 559 -38.19 9.47 -30.23
C GLU A 559 -38.73 8.00 -30.17
N ILE A 560 -39.11 7.59 -28.94
CA ILE A 560 -40.06 6.50 -28.53
C ILE A 560 -39.50 5.10 -28.13
N TYR A 561 -39.10 5.01 -26.85
CA TYR A 561 -39.74 4.26 -25.74
C TYR A 561 -40.12 2.73 -25.76
N LEU A 562 -39.82 2.12 -24.59
CA LEU A 562 -40.62 1.17 -23.76
C LEU A 562 -40.71 -0.36 -24.02
N THR A 563 -39.94 -1.10 -23.21
CA THR A 563 -40.36 -2.19 -22.26
C THR A 563 -41.29 -3.35 -22.66
N LYS A 564 -40.89 -4.59 -22.31
CA LYS A 564 -41.52 -5.55 -21.34
C LYS A 564 -41.00 -6.98 -21.60
N SER A 565 -40.37 -7.67 -20.63
CA SER A 565 -40.88 -8.36 -19.43
C SER A 565 -41.46 -9.77 -19.66
N ALA A 566 -40.79 -10.76 -19.03
CA ALA A 566 -41.32 -11.98 -18.42
C ALA A 566 -42.30 -12.90 -19.18
N ASN A 567 -41.94 -14.19 -19.37
CA ASN A 567 -42.42 -15.27 -18.48
C ASN A 567 -41.88 -16.68 -18.84
N THR A 568 -41.73 -17.51 -17.81
CA THR A 568 -41.53 -18.99 -17.82
C THR A 568 -42.87 -19.74 -18.03
N PRO A 569 -43.01 -21.09 -17.91
CA PRO A 569 -42.05 -22.22 -17.82
C PRO A 569 -42.38 -23.41 -18.80
N LEU A 570 -41.63 -24.54 -18.77
CA LEU A 570 -42.20 -25.89 -18.51
C LEU A 570 -41.17 -27.06 -18.40
N ASN A 571 -41.19 -27.72 -17.24
CA ASN A 571 -41.10 -29.15 -16.93
C ASN A 571 -40.41 -30.25 -17.80
N VAL A 572 -39.45 -30.93 -17.15
CA VAL A 572 -39.37 -32.41 -16.88
C VAL A 572 -39.32 -33.42 -18.05
N LEU A 573 -38.19 -34.16 -18.16
CA LEU A 573 -38.18 -35.62 -17.91
C LEU A 573 -36.76 -36.18 -17.62
N PHE A 574 -36.68 -37.22 -16.78
CA PHE A 574 -35.47 -38.01 -16.52
C PHE A 574 -35.21 -39.03 -17.63
N LEU A 575 -33.93 -39.37 -17.88
CA LEU A 575 -33.51 -40.75 -18.16
C LEU A 575 -32.00 -40.92 -17.95
N SER A 576 -31.62 -41.98 -17.22
CA SER A 576 -30.25 -42.39 -16.94
C SER A 576 -29.68 -43.28 -18.04
N PHE A 577 -28.38 -43.21 -18.32
CA PHE A 577 -27.51 -44.40 -18.48
C PHE A 577 -26.02 -44.00 -18.49
N SER A 578 -25.18 -44.81 -17.86
CA SER A 578 -23.72 -44.74 -17.96
C SER A 578 -23.20 -45.92 -18.75
N VAL A 579 -22.34 -45.72 -19.76
CA VAL A 579 -21.24 -46.62 -20.16
C VAL A 579 -20.19 -45.80 -20.96
N VAL A 580 -18.92 -46.18 -20.79
CA VAL A 580 -17.69 -45.61 -21.37
C VAL A 580 -17.55 -45.93 -22.87
N VAL A 581 -16.94 -45.03 -23.68
CA VAL A 581 -15.83 -45.32 -24.65
C VAL A 581 -15.40 -44.05 -25.43
N MET A 582 -14.11 -44.05 -25.79
CA MET A 582 -13.28 -43.03 -26.46
C MET A 582 -13.82 -42.44 -27.78
N GLY A 583 -13.32 -41.24 -28.16
CA GLY A 583 -12.91 -40.98 -29.55
C GLY A 583 -13.31 -39.64 -30.20
N PHE A 584 -12.34 -38.72 -30.30
CA PHE A 584 -12.19 -37.61 -31.26
C PHE A 584 -13.18 -37.47 -32.43
N TRP A 585 -13.65 -36.24 -32.69
CA TRP A 585 -13.64 -35.60 -34.03
C TRP A 585 -13.47 -34.08 -33.91
N SER A 586 -12.59 -33.50 -34.73
CA SER A 586 -12.32 -32.06 -34.78
C SER A 586 -13.17 -31.36 -35.85
N VAL A 587 -13.59 -30.11 -35.60
CA VAL A 587 -14.17 -29.24 -36.63
C VAL A 587 -13.09 -28.31 -37.17
N VAL A 588 -12.94 -28.32 -38.51
CA VAL A 588 -12.04 -27.43 -39.25
C VAL A 588 -12.72 -26.07 -39.44
N ALA A 589 -12.02 -24.98 -39.14
CA ALA A 589 -12.35 -23.64 -39.61
C ALA A 589 -11.26 -23.16 -40.58
N ILE A 590 -11.67 -22.68 -41.75
CA ILE A 590 -10.80 -22.36 -42.88
C ILE A 590 -10.29 -20.91 -42.75
N THR A 591 -8.98 -20.72 -42.74
CA THR A 591 -8.36 -19.38 -42.83
C THR A 591 -8.24 -18.97 -44.30
N LEU A 592 -8.90 -17.87 -44.67
CA LEU A 592 -8.66 -17.20 -45.95
C LEU A 592 -7.38 -16.36 -45.84
N VAL A 593 -6.40 -16.66 -46.70
CA VAL A 593 -5.18 -15.87 -46.85
C VAL A 593 -5.38 -14.89 -48.01
N ILE A 594 -5.24 -13.60 -47.75
CA ILE A 594 -5.01 -12.59 -48.79
C ILE A 594 -3.52 -12.29 -48.79
N LEU A 595 -2.85 -12.62 -49.89
CA LEU A 595 -1.47 -12.24 -50.18
C LEU A 595 -1.48 -10.86 -50.82
N ASP A 596 -0.66 -9.94 -50.31
CA ASP A 596 -0.18 -8.81 -51.07
C ASP A 596 1.36 -8.86 -51.13
N ILE A 597 1.94 -8.49 -52.27
CA ILE A 597 3.33 -8.80 -52.64
C ILE A 597 4.14 -7.52 -52.80
N GLY A 598 4.97 -7.21 -51.81
CA GLY A 598 5.92 -6.09 -51.84
C GLY A 598 7.17 -6.37 -51.01
N PRO A 599 8.40 -6.14 -51.53
CA PRO A 599 9.63 -6.45 -50.83
C PRO A 599 10.10 -5.26 -49.96
N GLY A 600 9.80 -5.29 -48.66
CA GLY A 600 10.32 -4.30 -47.71
C GLY A 600 9.71 -4.44 -46.32
N HIS A 601 10.56 -4.42 -45.30
CA HIS A 601 10.24 -4.68 -43.89
C HIS A 601 8.91 -4.08 -43.36
N GLY A 602 8.06 -4.94 -42.79
CA GLY A 602 6.91 -4.56 -41.96
C GLY A 602 6.92 -5.33 -40.64
N HIS A 603 6.83 -4.61 -39.52
CA HIS A 603 6.62 -5.22 -38.20
C HIS A 603 5.19 -5.76 -38.08
N LEU A 604 5.02 -6.88 -37.36
CA LEU A 604 3.72 -7.30 -36.83
C LEU A 604 3.74 -7.14 -35.31
N TYR A 605 2.95 -6.20 -34.79
CA TYR A 605 2.77 -5.97 -33.36
C TYR A 605 1.57 -6.76 -32.83
N CYS A 606 1.70 -7.32 -31.63
CA CYS A 606 0.58 -7.65 -30.75
C CYS A 606 0.91 -7.16 -29.32
N LEU A 607 0.01 -6.36 -28.74
CA LEU A 607 -0.01 -5.91 -27.33
C LEU A 607 -1.19 -6.62 -26.63
N ALA A 608 -1.28 -6.77 -25.29
CA ALA A 608 -0.57 -6.09 -24.20
C ALA A 608 0.13 -7.09 -23.20
N GLY A 609 0.01 -7.13 -21.86
CA GLY A 609 -0.71 -6.33 -20.85
C GLY A 609 -0.12 -6.57 -19.43
N LYS A 610 -0.75 -5.98 -18.38
CA LYS A 610 -0.32 -5.95 -16.95
C LYS A 610 -1.53 -5.68 -16.02
N THR A 611 -1.35 -5.76 -14.69
CA THR A 611 -2.30 -5.24 -13.66
C THR A 611 -1.60 -4.31 -12.65
N GLY A 612 -2.39 -3.44 -12.01
CA GLY A 612 -1.99 -2.38 -11.05
C GLY A 612 -3.17 -1.96 -10.16
N TYR A 613 -3.23 -0.72 -9.65
CA TYR A 613 -4.39 -0.17 -8.91
C TYR A 613 -4.90 1.16 -9.51
N LEU A 614 -6.13 1.57 -9.20
CA LEU A 614 -6.78 2.81 -9.64
C LEU A 614 -7.52 3.50 -8.48
N SER A 615 -7.48 4.82 -8.45
CA SER A 615 -8.41 5.62 -7.65
C SER A 615 -9.81 5.57 -8.25
N ILE A 616 -10.82 5.40 -7.38
CA ILE A 616 -12.23 5.51 -7.75
C ILE A 616 -12.80 6.93 -7.51
N LEU A 617 -12.00 7.87 -7.02
CA LEU A 617 -12.44 9.24 -6.75
C LEU A 617 -12.31 10.14 -8.00
N GLY A 618 -13.20 11.13 -8.09
CA GLY A 618 -13.09 12.25 -9.02
C GLY A 618 -11.86 13.13 -8.77
N ASP A 619 -11.40 13.18 -7.52
CA ASP A 619 -10.25 13.96 -7.06
C ASP A 619 -9.21 13.06 -6.34
N PRO A 620 -8.41 12.25 -7.08
CA PRO A 620 -7.47 11.30 -6.49
C PRO A 620 -6.43 11.97 -5.57
N GLY A 621 -6.42 11.56 -4.30
CA GLY A 621 -5.54 12.14 -3.28
C GLY A 621 -5.82 13.61 -2.97
N MET A 622 -7.01 14.13 -3.32
CA MET A 622 -7.42 15.52 -3.17
C MET A 622 -6.56 16.54 -3.97
N ARG A 623 -6.04 16.16 -5.15
CA ARG A 623 -5.01 16.92 -5.89
C ARG A 623 -5.51 17.85 -7.00
N ASN A 624 -6.80 17.87 -7.34
CA ASN A 624 -7.37 18.74 -8.36
C ASN A 624 -7.14 20.22 -8.03
N SER A 625 -6.79 21.05 -9.03
CA SER A 625 -6.60 22.50 -8.87
C SER A 625 -7.90 23.26 -8.61
N ASP A 626 -9.01 22.75 -9.12
CA ASP A 626 -10.33 23.38 -9.01
C ASP A 626 -11.00 23.04 -7.66
N SER A 627 -11.77 23.98 -7.12
CA SER A 627 -12.57 23.76 -5.90
C SER A 627 -13.83 22.97 -6.23
N ARG A 628 -14.13 21.94 -5.42
CA ARG A 628 -15.33 21.08 -5.53
C ARG A 628 -15.76 20.59 -4.14
N PHE A 629 -16.43 21.46 -3.38
CA PHE A 629 -16.92 21.15 -2.03
C PHE A 629 -18.42 21.42 -1.90
N GLY A 630 -19.18 20.41 -1.47
CA GLY A 630 -20.59 20.50 -1.09
C GLY A 630 -20.77 20.44 0.42
N PHE A 631 -21.89 20.96 0.90
CA PHE A 631 -22.28 20.92 2.31
C PHE A 631 -23.71 20.40 2.46
N GLU A 632 -23.90 19.48 3.41
CA GLU A 632 -25.19 18.97 3.82
C GLU A 632 -25.36 19.05 5.35
N ALA A 633 -26.55 19.45 5.79
CA ALA A 633 -26.99 19.25 7.17
C ALA A 633 -28.30 18.48 7.27
N TRP A 634 -28.47 17.83 8.43
CA TRP A 634 -29.54 16.89 8.72
C TRP A 634 -29.98 16.94 10.20
N ASN A 635 -31.23 16.56 10.46
CA ASN A 635 -31.73 16.26 11.80
C ASN A 635 -31.45 14.80 12.21
N SER A 636 -31.95 14.37 13.38
CA SER A 636 -31.66 13.04 13.95
C SER A 636 -32.07 11.88 13.04
N CYS A 637 -33.12 12.02 12.21
CA CYS A 637 -33.61 10.97 11.32
C CYS A 637 -33.17 11.12 9.86
N ASN A 638 -32.10 11.87 9.58
CA ASN A 638 -31.62 12.17 8.22
C ASN A 638 -32.66 12.92 7.35
N GLU A 639 -33.45 13.79 7.98
CA GLU A 639 -34.41 14.68 7.30
C GLU A 639 -34.03 16.15 7.53
N VAL A 640 -34.66 17.05 6.77
CA VAL A 640 -34.59 18.51 6.92
C VAL A 640 -35.62 18.98 7.94
N GLY A 641 -36.87 18.56 7.78
CA GLY A 641 -38.01 18.94 8.61
C GLY A 641 -38.40 20.42 8.47
N VAL A 642 -37.61 21.34 9.04
CA VAL A 642 -37.85 22.79 9.01
C VAL A 642 -36.54 23.53 8.71
N GLU A 643 -36.54 24.29 7.62
CA GLU A 643 -35.44 25.17 7.20
C GLU A 643 -35.17 26.28 8.23
N ALA A 644 -33.91 26.70 8.36
CA ALA A 644 -33.55 27.81 9.22
C ALA A 644 -34.11 29.15 8.66
N PRO A 645 -34.68 30.04 9.51
CA PRO A 645 -35.31 31.28 9.05
C PRO A 645 -34.39 32.16 8.20
N GLY A 646 -34.79 32.43 6.96
CA GLY A 646 -34.04 33.27 6.02
C GLY A 646 -32.81 32.61 5.39
N MET A 647 -32.51 31.35 5.71
CA MET A 647 -31.37 30.59 5.17
C MET A 647 -31.75 29.78 3.92
N GLY A 648 -32.94 29.19 3.93
CA GLY A 648 -33.38 28.24 2.91
C GLY A 648 -32.90 26.83 3.15
N SER A 649 -32.84 26.03 2.08
CA SER A 649 -32.45 24.62 2.18
C SER A 649 -30.98 24.47 2.58
N PRO A 650 -30.65 23.57 3.53
CA PRO A 650 -29.30 23.43 4.12
C PRO A 650 -28.27 22.76 3.17
N ARG A 651 -28.60 22.60 1.89
CA ARG A 651 -27.64 22.22 0.84
C ARG A 651 -27.02 23.46 0.23
N ILE A 652 -25.70 23.56 0.28
CA ILE A 652 -24.93 24.60 -0.43
C ILE A 652 -23.67 23.97 -1.04
N ALA A 653 -23.08 24.63 -2.03
CA ALA A 653 -21.83 24.20 -2.66
C ALA A 653 -20.91 25.37 -2.99
N ASP A 654 -19.62 25.06 -3.14
CA ASP A 654 -18.55 25.93 -3.60
C ASP A 654 -17.76 25.17 -4.68
N CYS A 655 -17.95 25.60 -5.93
CA CYS A 655 -17.35 24.96 -7.09
C CYS A 655 -16.79 26.05 -8.01
N ALA A 656 -15.46 26.09 -8.11
CA ALA A 656 -14.74 27.18 -8.74
C ALA A 656 -13.58 26.65 -9.59
N ASP A 657 -13.46 27.13 -10.82
CA ASP A 657 -12.39 26.76 -11.75
C ASP A 657 -11.31 27.84 -11.76
N LEU A 658 -10.03 27.44 -11.74
CA LEU A 658 -8.89 28.37 -11.71
C LEU A 658 -8.23 28.47 -13.10
N HIS A 659 -8.31 29.65 -13.73
CA HIS A 659 -7.75 29.90 -15.06
C HIS A 659 -6.64 30.94 -15.02
N CYS A 660 -5.38 30.51 -15.19
CA CYS A 660 -4.21 31.38 -15.24
C CYS A 660 -3.71 31.60 -16.67
N SER A 661 -3.48 32.87 -17.07
CA SER A 661 -2.94 33.22 -18.39
C SER A 661 -1.46 33.64 -18.31
N PRO A 662 -0.58 33.13 -19.19
CA PRO A 662 0.81 33.59 -19.27
C PRO A 662 0.89 34.94 -20.02
N HIS A 663 1.40 35.97 -19.35
CA HIS A 663 1.64 37.29 -19.95
C HIS A 663 3.11 37.49 -20.37
N THR A 664 3.31 38.22 -21.47
CA THR A 664 4.62 38.37 -22.16
C THR A 664 5.47 39.56 -21.71
N ASP A 665 4.99 40.40 -20.78
CA ASP A 665 5.70 41.58 -20.29
C ASP A 665 5.66 41.68 -18.76
N ASN A 666 6.68 42.33 -18.20
CA ASN A 666 7.24 42.11 -16.85
C ASN A 666 6.37 42.65 -15.67
N SER A 667 5.08 42.27 -15.63
CA SER A 667 4.13 42.52 -14.55
C SER A 667 3.40 41.21 -14.17
N SER A 668 2.58 41.22 -13.12
CA SER A 668 2.05 40.00 -12.49
C SER A 668 1.30 39.07 -13.45
N SER A 669 1.47 37.75 -13.26
CA SER A 669 0.53 36.75 -13.73
C SER A 669 -0.89 37.09 -13.25
N THR A 670 -1.86 36.94 -14.13
CA THR A 670 -3.30 37.10 -13.85
C THR A 670 -3.96 35.74 -13.88
N CYS A 671 -4.65 35.41 -12.78
CA CYS A 671 -5.49 34.22 -12.68
C CYS A 671 -6.92 34.66 -12.36
N GLU A 672 -7.85 34.18 -13.16
CA GLU A 672 -9.29 34.38 -13.00
C GLU A 672 -9.90 33.16 -12.33
N VAL A 673 -10.94 33.38 -11.52
CA VAL A 673 -11.68 32.30 -10.83
C VAL A 673 -13.12 32.33 -11.32
N ASN A 674 -13.51 31.28 -12.04
CA ASN A 674 -14.87 31.13 -12.54
C ASN A 674 -15.70 30.37 -11.50
N GLN A 675 -16.61 31.08 -10.84
CA GLN A 675 -17.52 30.50 -9.85
C GLN A 675 -18.74 29.87 -10.54
N ARG A 676 -18.89 28.54 -10.42
CA ARG A 676 -19.99 27.79 -11.04
C ARG A 676 -21.28 27.80 -10.24
N VAL A 677 -21.18 27.96 -8.92
CA VAL A 677 -22.32 28.04 -8.01
C VAL A 677 -22.46 29.47 -7.52
N SER A 678 -23.62 30.07 -7.77
CA SER A 678 -23.91 31.43 -7.34
C SER A 678 -24.49 31.47 -5.92
N ASP A 679 -24.35 32.66 -5.36
CA ASP A 679 -24.99 33.10 -4.13
C ASP A 679 -26.53 32.95 -4.15
N SER A 680 -27.15 33.01 -5.35
CA SER A 680 -28.57 32.74 -5.57
C SER A 680 -28.90 31.26 -5.43
N ASP A 681 -28.10 30.39 -6.04
CA ASP A 681 -28.30 28.94 -6.05
C ASP A 681 -28.19 28.38 -4.63
N ASN A 682 -27.19 28.85 -3.88
CA ASN A 682 -27.02 28.53 -2.46
C ASN A 682 -28.17 29.04 -1.57
N ARG A 683 -28.89 30.10 -1.97
CA ARG A 683 -30.05 30.66 -1.22
C ARG A 683 -31.41 30.05 -1.59
N LEU A 684 -31.48 29.10 -2.53
CA LEU A 684 -32.72 28.39 -2.87
C LEU A 684 -33.33 27.67 -1.65
N LYS A 685 -34.66 27.72 -1.56
CA LYS A 685 -35.47 27.23 -0.43
C LYS A 685 -36.76 26.56 -0.88
N SER A 686 -37.36 25.79 0.01
CA SER A 686 -38.62 25.07 -0.23
C SER A 686 -39.71 25.99 -0.82
N GLY A 687 -40.23 25.61 -1.99
CA GLY A 687 -41.21 26.36 -2.77
C GLY A 687 -40.64 27.23 -3.90
N ASP A 688 -39.36 27.62 -3.86
CA ASP A 688 -38.71 28.35 -4.97
C ASP A 688 -38.45 27.39 -6.15
N THR A 689 -38.56 27.86 -7.39
CA THR A 689 -38.27 27.03 -8.58
C THR A 689 -36.78 26.74 -8.69
N ILE A 690 -36.41 25.46 -8.81
CA ILE A 690 -35.03 25.03 -9.09
C ILE A 690 -34.75 25.23 -10.59
N PRO A 691 -33.67 25.92 -11.00
CA PRO A 691 -33.33 26.08 -12.41
C PRO A 691 -33.07 24.73 -13.10
N ASN A 692 -33.55 24.60 -14.35
CA ASN A 692 -33.49 23.39 -15.18
C ASN A 692 -34.28 22.16 -14.68
N ASP A 693 -35.01 22.22 -13.55
CA ASP A 693 -36.08 21.25 -13.26
C ASP A 693 -37.35 21.69 -14.00
N GLU A 694 -37.68 21.03 -15.12
CA GLU A 694 -38.73 21.49 -16.02
C GLU A 694 -40.15 21.45 -15.41
N PHE A 695 -40.41 20.68 -14.33
CA PHE A 695 -41.80 20.39 -13.91
C PHE A 695 -42.13 20.35 -12.40
N SER A 696 -41.24 20.73 -11.46
CA SER A 696 -41.56 20.63 -10.03
C SER A 696 -41.12 21.79 -9.11
N SER A 697 -42.10 22.45 -8.46
CA SER A 697 -41.87 23.19 -7.21
C SER A 697 -42.17 22.26 -6.03
N TYR A 698 -41.14 21.86 -5.29
CA TYR A 698 -41.30 21.06 -4.07
C TYR A 698 -41.50 21.98 -2.86
N THR A 699 -42.64 21.85 -2.18
CA THR A 699 -42.94 22.55 -0.92
C THR A 699 -42.58 21.73 0.33
N ASP A 700 -42.14 20.50 0.11
CA ASP A 700 -41.68 19.51 1.09
C ASP A 700 -40.16 19.67 1.27
N PRO A 701 -39.65 20.15 2.43
CA PRO A 701 -38.24 20.49 2.59
C PRO A 701 -37.27 19.33 2.44
N ASP A 702 -37.70 18.10 2.78
CA ASP A 702 -36.86 16.91 2.69
C ASP A 702 -36.63 16.56 1.22
N LYS A 703 -37.68 16.61 0.40
CA LYS A 703 -37.59 16.46 -1.06
C LYS A 703 -36.87 17.63 -1.71
N TYR A 704 -37.14 18.86 -1.27
CA TYR A 704 -36.52 20.05 -1.85
C TYR A 704 -35.00 20.04 -1.66
N ALA A 705 -34.51 19.67 -0.48
CA ALA A 705 -33.08 19.57 -0.24
C ALA A 705 -32.42 18.50 -1.11
N ALA A 706 -33.00 17.30 -1.22
CA ALA A 706 -32.48 16.26 -2.12
C ALA A 706 -32.41 16.76 -3.60
N GLN A 707 -33.42 17.48 -4.08
CA GLN A 707 -33.42 18.01 -5.45
C GLN A 707 -32.45 19.19 -5.64
N LYS A 708 -32.30 20.06 -4.63
CA LYS A 708 -31.30 21.12 -4.63
C LYS A 708 -29.87 20.56 -4.64
N GLU A 709 -29.62 19.45 -3.95
CA GLU A 709 -28.33 18.73 -3.98
C GLU A 709 -28.00 18.23 -5.40
N LEU A 710 -28.95 17.58 -6.08
CA LEU A 710 -28.78 17.16 -7.48
C LEU A 710 -28.50 18.35 -8.41
N TYR A 711 -29.23 19.46 -8.23
CA TYR A 711 -29.02 20.70 -8.98
C TYR A 711 -27.62 21.30 -8.76
N LEU A 712 -27.20 21.50 -7.51
CA LEU A 712 -25.86 21.98 -7.19
C LEU A 712 -24.78 21.01 -7.71
N GLY A 713 -25.02 19.70 -7.61
CA GLY A 713 -24.15 18.66 -8.16
C GLY A 713 -23.95 18.76 -9.67
N SER A 714 -25.00 19.16 -10.42
CA SER A 714 -24.93 19.41 -11.87
C SER A 714 -24.14 20.67 -12.24
N LEU A 715 -24.20 21.74 -11.42
CA LEU A 715 -23.37 22.93 -11.62
C LEU A 715 -21.89 22.62 -11.35
N CYS A 716 -21.64 21.79 -10.35
CA CYS A 716 -20.31 21.34 -9.95
C CYS A 716 -19.71 20.24 -10.84
N GLU A 717 -20.48 19.65 -11.75
CA GLU A 717 -20.10 18.43 -12.46
C GLU A 717 -18.78 18.59 -13.23
N ALA A 718 -17.87 17.65 -13.00
CA ALA A 718 -16.65 17.47 -13.76
C ALA A 718 -16.75 16.20 -14.60
N SER A 719 -16.42 16.33 -15.89
CA SER A 719 -16.60 15.30 -16.91
C SER A 719 -15.26 14.66 -17.30
N ASP A 720 -14.93 13.53 -16.64
CA ASP A 720 -13.89 12.61 -17.08
C ASP A 720 -14.40 11.73 -18.24
N SER A 721 -13.48 11.14 -19.03
CA SER A 721 -13.82 10.32 -20.20
C SER A 721 -14.65 9.06 -19.92
N ASN A 722 -14.70 8.59 -18.66
CA ASN A 722 -15.31 7.30 -18.29
C ASN A 722 -16.48 7.40 -17.28
N ALA A 723 -16.60 8.49 -16.50
CA ALA A 723 -17.72 8.71 -15.57
C ALA A 723 -17.73 10.17 -15.04
N SER A 724 -18.91 10.72 -14.76
CA SER A 724 -19.04 12.05 -14.15
C SER A 724 -19.15 12.02 -12.62
N TRP A 725 -18.72 13.11 -11.98
CA TRP A 725 -18.65 13.29 -10.53
C TRP A 725 -18.82 14.77 -10.14
N SER A 726 -19.17 15.06 -8.88
CA SER A 726 -19.50 16.43 -8.43
C SER A 726 -18.52 17.01 -7.40
N PHE A 727 -18.59 16.63 -6.13
CA PHE A 727 -17.82 17.28 -5.06
C PHE A 727 -17.56 16.38 -3.84
N TRP A 728 -16.59 16.78 -3.01
CA TRP A 728 -16.43 16.29 -1.64
C TRP A 728 -17.59 16.77 -0.77
N THR A 729 -18.18 15.89 0.04
CA THR A 729 -19.32 16.22 0.91
C THR A 729 -18.85 16.56 2.31
N ILE A 730 -19.26 17.72 2.83
CA ILE A 730 -19.12 18.09 4.25
C ILE A 730 -20.47 17.86 4.92
N MET A 731 -20.55 16.88 5.83
CA MET A 731 -21.80 16.48 6.47
C MET A 731 -21.85 16.93 7.93
N LEU A 732 -22.92 17.63 8.31
CA LEU A 732 -23.20 18.10 9.67
C LEU A 732 -24.56 17.56 10.16
N LYS A 733 -24.56 16.58 11.07
CA LYS A 733 -25.78 15.99 11.64
C LYS A 733 -26.06 16.48 13.06
N ASN A 734 -27.34 16.70 13.34
CA ASN A 734 -27.87 17.01 14.67
C ASN A 734 -28.52 15.77 15.29
N GLY A 735 -27.96 15.26 16.39
CA GLY A 735 -28.47 14.06 17.08
C GLY A 735 -29.57 14.32 18.13
N ASN A 736 -30.05 15.57 18.27
CA ASN A 736 -31.16 15.88 19.17
C ASN A 736 -32.49 15.39 18.58
N LEU A 737 -33.35 14.79 19.41
CA LEU A 737 -34.62 14.19 18.96
C LEU A 737 -35.80 14.68 19.82
N ASP A 738 -36.78 15.34 19.19
CA ASP A 738 -38.05 15.67 19.86
C ASP A 738 -38.97 14.44 19.90
N LYS A 739 -38.94 13.74 21.05
CA LYS A 739 -39.73 12.54 21.31
C LYS A 739 -41.24 12.77 21.30
N ASN A 740 -41.72 14.02 21.39
CA ASN A 740 -43.13 14.37 21.30
C ASN A 740 -43.60 14.60 19.86
N ALA A 741 -42.66 14.78 18.93
CA ALA A 741 -42.95 15.07 17.55
C ALA A 741 -42.96 13.78 16.72
N THR A 742 -44.02 13.58 15.92
CA THR A 742 -44.18 12.39 15.06
C THR A 742 -43.48 12.55 13.71
N PHE A 743 -42.31 13.21 13.68
CA PHE A 743 -41.54 13.45 12.45
C PHE A 743 -40.79 12.17 12.06
N CYS A 744 -39.84 11.75 12.88
CA CYS A 744 -39.01 10.58 12.60
C CYS A 744 -39.82 9.26 12.62
N PRO A 745 -39.69 8.39 11.61
CA PRO A 745 -40.31 7.07 11.58
C PRO A 745 -39.62 6.08 12.54
N GLU A 746 -40.31 4.99 12.88
CA GLU A 746 -39.78 3.85 13.64
C GLU A 746 -39.52 2.68 12.69
N ASN A 747 -38.27 2.49 12.24
CA ASN A 747 -37.90 1.52 11.18
C ASN A 747 -38.86 1.59 9.96
N GLY A 748 -38.97 2.76 9.33
CA GLY A 748 -39.86 3.01 8.18
C GLY A 748 -41.35 3.19 8.51
N LYS A 749 -41.78 2.99 9.77
CA LYS A 749 -43.20 3.07 10.15
C LYS A 749 -43.54 4.42 10.78
N LYS A 750 -44.61 5.06 10.30
CA LYS A 750 -45.11 6.32 10.87
C LYS A 750 -45.60 6.13 12.31
N VAL A 751 -45.01 6.86 13.24
CA VAL A 751 -45.30 6.81 14.67
C VAL A 751 -46.51 7.69 15.00
N LYS A 752 -47.35 7.27 15.96
CA LYS A 752 -48.58 7.99 16.36
C LYS A 752 -48.58 8.48 17.81
N LYS A 753 -47.49 8.30 18.56
CA LYS A 753 -47.39 8.59 20.00
C LYS A 753 -45.97 8.96 20.41
N THR A 754 -45.85 9.65 21.53
CA THR A 754 -44.57 9.98 22.18
C THR A 754 -43.70 8.74 22.42
N VAL A 755 -42.41 8.83 22.07
CA VAL A 755 -41.43 7.78 22.30
C VAL A 755 -41.02 7.74 23.78
N THR A 756 -41.15 6.57 24.43
CA THR A 756 -40.80 6.38 25.85
C THR A 756 -39.66 5.38 26.02
N GLY A 757 -38.73 5.67 26.94
CA GLY A 757 -37.66 4.73 27.34
C GLY A 757 -36.28 4.95 26.71
N ILE A 758 -36.10 5.96 25.85
CA ILE A 758 -34.80 6.28 25.21
C ILE A 758 -34.37 7.72 25.56
N ASN A 759 -33.08 7.90 25.88
CA ASN A 759 -32.51 9.16 26.39
C ASN A 759 -31.80 10.01 25.30
N PHE A 760 -32.54 10.43 24.28
CA PHE A 760 -32.10 11.54 23.42
C PHE A 760 -32.23 12.91 24.15
N PRO A 761 -31.28 13.84 23.95
CA PRO A 761 -31.39 15.25 24.35
C PRO A 761 -32.31 16.02 23.39
N CYS A 762 -33.05 17.00 23.94
CA CYS A 762 -33.85 17.98 23.21
C CYS A 762 -34.38 19.04 24.19
N PHE A 763 -34.43 20.31 23.81
CA PHE A 763 -34.98 21.41 24.62
C PHE A 763 -36.46 21.73 24.32
N GLY A 764 -37.11 20.94 23.46
CA GLY A 764 -38.47 21.14 22.98
C GLY A 764 -38.53 21.47 21.48
N PRO A 765 -39.68 21.98 21.00
CA PRO A 765 -39.86 22.31 19.58
C PRO A 765 -38.73 23.19 19.04
N GLY A 766 -38.16 22.77 17.90
CA GLY A 766 -37.00 23.42 17.28
C GLY A 766 -35.65 22.78 17.59
N CYS A 767 -35.55 21.82 18.52
CA CYS A 767 -34.29 21.10 18.77
C CYS A 767 -33.80 20.26 17.57
N MET A 768 -34.67 20.02 16.57
CA MET A 768 -34.37 19.30 15.32
C MET A 768 -34.28 20.23 14.10
N ASN A 769 -34.19 21.55 14.31
CA ASN A 769 -34.05 22.52 13.21
C ASN A 769 -32.71 22.35 12.46
N GLN A 770 -32.69 22.87 11.24
CA GLN A 770 -31.47 23.01 10.44
C GLN A 770 -30.58 24.17 10.92
N PRO A 771 -29.27 24.15 10.57
CA PRO A 771 -28.34 25.21 10.96
C PRO A 771 -28.42 26.44 10.03
N LEU A 772 -27.90 27.57 10.52
CA LEU A 772 -27.43 28.65 9.64
C LEU A 772 -26.07 28.24 9.06
N VAL A 773 -25.85 28.48 7.77
CA VAL A 773 -24.65 28.08 7.03
C VAL A 773 -24.23 29.21 6.09
N TYR A 774 -22.95 29.55 6.07
CA TYR A 774 -22.41 30.60 5.21
C TYR A 774 -21.24 30.06 4.40
N SER A 775 -21.13 30.48 3.14
CA SER A 775 -19.94 30.26 2.29
C SER A 775 -19.16 31.57 2.15
N ASN A 776 -17.83 31.48 2.20
CA ASN A 776 -16.96 32.62 1.88
C ASN A 776 -16.59 32.71 0.38
N GLY A 777 -16.90 31.69 -0.41
CA GLY A 777 -16.50 31.56 -1.81
C GLY A 777 -15.00 31.27 -1.98
N SER A 778 -14.65 30.33 -2.85
CA SER A 778 -13.25 30.09 -3.24
C SER A 778 -12.62 31.33 -3.89
N LYS A 779 -11.43 31.71 -3.41
CA LYS A 779 -10.67 32.90 -3.84
C LYS A 779 -9.23 32.53 -4.17
N PRO A 780 -8.61 33.18 -5.17
CA PRO A 780 -7.23 32.89 -5.53
C PRO A 780 -6.26 33.49 -4.50
N VAL A 781 -5.26 32.70 -4.12
CA VAL A 781 -4.12 33.09 -3.28
C VAL A 781 -2.84 32.75 -4.02
N PHE A 782 -1.91 33.69 -4.03
CA PHE A 782 -0.62 33.56 -4.71
C PHE A 782 0.49 33.24 -3.69
N ASP A 783 1.32 32.24 -4.01
CA ASP A 783 2.53 31.96 -3.24
C ASP A 783 3.65 33.01 -3.51
N GLN A 784 4.79 32.86 -2.83
CA GLN A 784 5.95 33.76 -3.02
C GLN A 784 6.55 33.70 -4.44
N ASN A 785 6.26 32.66 -5.22
CA ASN A 785 6.68 32.46 -6.59
C ASN A 785 5.62 32.92 -7.62
N LYS A 786 4.49 33.48 -7.16
CA LYS A 786 3.30 33.86 -7.96
C LYS A 786 2.53 32.69 -8.58
N ASN A 787 2.65 31.47 -8.03
CA ASN A 787 1.73 30.37 -8.34
C ASN A 787 0.39 30.63 -7.66
N ALA A 788 -0.72 30.47 -8.37
CA ALA A 788 -2.06 30.61 -7.81
C ALA A 788 -2.59 29.27 -7.28
N SER A 789 -3.35 29.34 -6.19
CA SER A 789 -4.14 28.26 -5.60
C SER A 789 -5.47 28.84 -5.09
N LEU A 790 -6.48 28.02 -4.81
CA LEU A 790 -7.72 28.51 -4.19
C LEU A 790 -7.70 28.28 -2.67
N VAL A 791 -8.40 29.16 -1.94
CA VAL A 791 -8.81 28.93 -0.55
C VAL A 791 -10.29 29.25 -0.39
N GLY A 792 -11.00 28.51 0.46
CA GLY A 792 -12.43 28.67 0.69
C GLY A 792 -12.89 28.05 2.01
N GLY A 793 -14.20 28.10 2.29
CA GLY A 793 -14.76 27.48 3.49
C GLY A 793 -16.24 27.76 3.75
N PHE A 794 -16.83 26.84 4.53
CA PHE A 794 -18.18 26.94 5.10
C PHE A 794 -18.13 27.09 6.63
N TYR A 795 -19.09 27.81 7.22
CA TYR A 795 -19.18 28.00 8.67
C TYR A 795 -20.61 28.29 9.11
N GLY A 796 -20.95 28.02 10.37
CA GLY A 796 -22.33 28.16 10.83
C GLY A 796 -22.62 27.73 12.26
N THR A 797 -23.91 27.66 12.60
CA THR A 797 -24.41 27.34 13.95
C THR A 797 -25.84 26.78 13.92
N TYR A 798 -26.20 25.94 14.90
CA TYR A 798 -27.58 25.52 15.16
C TYR A 798 -28.34 26.45 16.14
N ASP A 799 -27.65 27.37 16.83
CA ASP A 799 -28.25 28.28 17.81
C ASP A 799 -28.94 29.47 17.09
N LEU A 800 -30.11 29.20 16.48
CA LEU A 800 -30.85 30.13 15.59
C LEU A 800 -31.40 31.40 16.25
N ASP A 801 -31.44 31.48 17.58
CA ASP A 801 -31.94 32.64 18.34
C ASP A 801 -30.86 33.70 18.63
N VAL A 802 -29.77 33.65 17.85
CA VAL A 802 -28.56 34.45 18.04
C VAL A 802 -28.36 35.40 16.85
N ASP A 803 -28.08 36.67 17.16
CA ASP A 803 -27.79 37.70 16.16
C ASP A 803 -26.50 37.38 15.38
N SER A 804 -26.57 37.44 14.05
CA SER A 804 -25.59 36.85 13.11
C SER A 804 -24.29 37.64 12.94
N SER A 805 -24.15 38.76 13.67
CA SER A 805 -23.04 39.72 13.54
C SER A 805 -21.78 39.38 14.34
N ALA A 806 -21.77 38.28 15.10
CA ALA A 806 -20.68 37.90 16.02
C ALA A 806 -19.82 36.73 15.51
N ALA A 807 -19.05 36.96 14.43
CA ALA A 807 -18.02 36.01 13.99
C ALA A 807 -16.84 35.96 14.98
N GLU A 808 -16.37 34.75 15.30
CA GLU A 808 -15.16 34.45 16.09
C GLU A 808 -14.96 35.29 17.38
N GLY A 809 -16.00 35.42 18.20
CA GLY A 809 -16.00 36.32 19.35
C GLY A 809 -16.66 35.79 20.62
N ASN A 810 -16.04 34.81 21.28
CA ASN A 810 -16.18 34.55 22.73
C ASN A 810 -17.62 34.36 23.27
N SER A 811 -18.18 33.16 23.10
CA SER A 811 -19.25 32.68 24.00
C SER A 811 -19.19 31.16 24.19
N ASN A 812 -18.91 30.70 25.42
CA ASN A 812 -18.80 29.28 25.80
C ASN A 812 -20.16 28.52 25.80
N ASN A 813 -21.14 28.98 25.02
CA ASN A 813 -22.53 28.53 25.10
C ASN A 813 -23.28 28.59 23.75
N ARG A 814 -22.55 28.50 22.62
CA ARG A 814 -23.11 28.42 21.26
C ARG A 814 -22.44 27.29 20.50
N SER A 815 -23.20 26.59 19.67
CA SER A 815 -22.66 25.63 18.72
C SER A 815 -21.99 26.38 17.59
N PHE A 816 -20.92 25.82 17.05
CA PHE A 816 -20.20 26.40 15.94
C PHE A 816 -19.54 25.31 15.12
N PHE A 817 -19.58 25.44 13.81
CA PHE A 817 -18.69 24.69 12.93
C PHE A 817 -18.00 25.61 11.94
N ALA A 818 -16.80 25.22 11.54
CA ALA A 818 -16.11 25.77 10.38
C ALA A 818 -15.36 24.65 9.66
N VAL A 819 -15.44 24.65 8.33
CA VAL A 819 -14.64 23.78 7.46
C VAL A 819 -14.01 24.63 6.36
N THR A 820 -12.69 24.62 6.26
CA THR A 820 -11.92 25.47 5.34
C THR A 820 -10.90 24.66 4.58
N TRP A 821 -10.72 24.94 3.29
CA TRP A 821 -9.75 24.25 2.42
C TRP A 821 -8.68 25.19 1.89
N SER A 822 -7.47 24.65 1.75
CA SER A 822 -6.30 25.30 1.12
C SER A 822 -5.39 24.24 0.51
N LYS A 823 -4.47 24.62 -0.39
CA LYS A 823 -3.52 23.68 -0.99
C LYS A 823 -2.26 23.47 -0.13
N ASN A 824 -1.88 22.21 0.03
CA ASN A 824 -0.56 21.80 0.52
C ASN A 824 0.48 22.11 -0.57
N SER A 825 1.47 22.96 -0.25
CA SER A 825 2.52 23.38 -1.19
C SER A 825 3.51 22.27 -1.55
N SER A 826 3.55 21.16 -0.80
CA SER A 826 4.45 20.02 -1.02
C SER A 826 3.79 18.88 -1.81
N THR A 827 2.55 18.51 -1.48
CA THR A 827 1.84 17.37 -2.13
C THR A 827 0.83 17.79 -3.18
N ASN A 828 0.54 19.10 -3.30
CA ASN A 828 -0.59 19.66 -4.06
C ASN A 828 -1.98 19.10 -3.65
N SER A 829 -2.07 18.41 -2.50
CA SER A 829 -3.32 17.93 -1.93
C SER A 829 -4.10 19.07 -1.24
N TRP A 830 -5.42 18.97 -1.17
CA TRP A 830 -6.24 19.83 -0.32
C TRP A 830 -6.01 19.49 1.15
N ILE A 831 -5.78 20.51 1.98
CA ILE A 831 -5.84 20.42 3.44
C ILE A 831 -7.22 20.95 3.86
N VAL A 832 -8.12 20.04 4.21
CA VAL A 832 -9.46 20.39 4.69
C VAL A 832 -9.44 20.41 6.21
N SER A 833 -9.44 21.63 6.76
CA SER A 833 -9.44 21.88 8.22
C SER A 833 -10.86 21.97 8.74
N HIS A 834 -11.14 21.27 9.84
CA HIS A 834 -12.45 21.17 10.47
C HIS A 834 -12.39 21.67 11.91
N LYS A 835 -13.47 22.31 12.34
CA LYS A 835 -13.74 22.71 13.72
C LYS A 835 -15.20 22.46 14.05
N LEU A 836 -15.46 21.80 15.17
CA LEU A 836 -16.81 21.60 15.73
C LEU A 836 -16.82 22.02 17.21
N THR A 837 -17.85 22.72 17.64
CA THR A 837 -18.10 23.10 19.04
C THR A 837 -19.59 22.92 19.37
N ILE A 838 -19.88 22.34 20.54
CA ILE A 838 -21.26 22.08 21.01
C ILE A 838 -21.75 23.11 22.04
N SER A 839 -23.07 23.30 22.13
CA SER A 839 -23.71 24.15 23.15
C SER A 839 -24.56 23.35 24.14
N ALA A 840 -25.05 24.02 25.19
CA ALA A 840 -26.03 23.44 26.09
C ALA A 840 -27.38 23.10 25.39
N LYS A 841 -27.69 23.75 24.26
CA LYS A 841 -28.89 23.47 23.45
C LYS A 841 -28.68 22.32 22.47
N TYR A 842 -27.49 22.27 21.86
CA TYR A 842 -27.09 21.25 20.90
C TYR A 842 -25.85 20.50 21.42
N PRO A 843 -26.02 19.66 22.46
CA PRO A 843 -24.93 18.88 23.06
C PRO A 843 -24.62 17.58 22.27
N TRP A 844 -25.37 17.31 21.19
CA TRP A 844 -25.16 16.17 20.31
C TRP A 844 -25.12 16.62 18.84
N LEU A 845 -23.91 16.70 18.29
CA LEU A 845 -23.63 17.09 16.90
C LEU A 845 -22.54 16.18 16.31
N MET A 846 -22.59 15.94 15.00
CA MET A 846 -21.54 15.23 14.26
C MET A 846 -21.09 16.04 13.04
N LEU A 847 -19.79 16.05 12.73
CA LEU A 847 -19.21 16.72 11.56
C LEU A 847 -18.18 15.80 10.87
N TYR A 848 -18.33 15.63 9.55
CA TYR A 848 -17.51 14.73 8.74
C TYR A 848 -17.10 15.34 7.39
N LEU A 849 -15.93 14.92 6.89
CA LEU A 849 -15.61 14.90 5.47
C LEU A 849 -15.97 13.52 4.91
N ARG A 850 -16.63 13.49 3.76
CA ARG A 850 -17.26 12.30 3.20
C ARG A 850 -17.03 12.19 1.70
N SER A 851 -16.67 11.00 1.25
CA SER A 851 -16.70 10.62 -0.17
C SER A 851 -17.94 9.75 -0.44
N ASP A 852 -18.93 10.32 -1.12
CA ASP A 852 -20.18 9.64 -1.52
C ASP A 852 -20.13 9.10 -2.94
N ALA A 853 -21.01 8.15 -3.25
CA ALA A 853 -21.32 7.72 -4.60
C ALA A 853 -21.70 8.91 -5.51
N SER A 854 -21.22 8.92 -6.76
CA SER A 854 -21.60 9.96 -7.71
C SER A 854 -23.08 9.92 -8.12
N LYS A 855 -23.74 8.75 -8.00
CA LYS A 855 -25.14 8.51 -8.40
C LYS A 855 -25.76 7.39 -7.54
N GLY A 856 -27.07 7.50 -7.29
CA GLY A 856 -27.88 6.48 -6.61
C GLY A 856 -28.15 6.81 -5.14
N LEU A 857 -28.66 5.82 -4.39
CA LEU A 857 -28.94 5.96 -2.96
C LEU A 857 -27.61 6.08 -2.19
N ASN A 858 -27.39 7.19 -1.50
CA ASN A 858 -26.22 7.39 -0.62
C ASN A 858 -26.44 6.72 0.75
N GLY A 859 -25.36 6.45 1.50
CA GLY A 859 -25.33 5.56 2.67
C GLY A 859 -26.18 5.95 3.89
N GLY A 860 -27.51 5.81 3.78
CA GLY A 860 -28.50 6.17 4.79
C GLY A 860 -29.79 6.83 4.25
N TYR A 861 -29.88 7.05 2.93
CA TYR A 861 -30.93 7.87 2.32
C TYR A 861 -31.79 7.09 1.32
N HIS A 862 -33.10 7.37 1.31
CA HIS A 862 -34.06 6.89 0.31
C HIS A 862 -34.21 7.84 -0.90
N TYR A 863 -33.22 8.71 -1.12
CA TYR A 863 -33.14 9.65 -2.25
C TYR A 863 -31.81 9.45 -3.01
N ASN A 864 -31.80 9.83 -4.29
CA ASN A 864 -30.55 9.93 -5.05
C ASN A 864 -29.74 11.13 -4.59
N GLY A 865 -28.42 10.96 -4.44
CA GLY A 865 -27.47 12.06 -4.21
C GLY A 865 -26.41 12.16 -5.32
N THR A 866 -25.51 13.13 -5.16
CA THR A 866 -24.34 13.36 -6.03
C THR A 866 -23.07 13.54 -5.21
N GLY A 867 -22.01 12.81 -5.58
CA GLY A 867 -20.76 12.72 -4.83
C GLY A 867 -19.52 12.55 -5.71
N ILE A 868 -18.41 12.17 -5.09
CA ILE A 868 -17.09 12.14 -5.72
C ILE A 868 -16.59 10.73 -6.09
N MET A 869 -17.18 9.65 -5.55
CA MET A 869 -16.83 8.28 -5.93
C MET A 869 -17.45 7.94 -7.29
N LYS A 870 -16.61 7.81 -8.32
CA LYS A 870 -16.99 7.48 -9.71
C LYS A 870 -17.53 6.06 -9.85
N THR A 871 -17.07 5.16 -8.99
CA THR A 871 -17.54 3.76 -8.86
C THR A 871 -17.61 3.39 -7.38
N LEU A 872 -18.36 2.33 -7.04
CA LEU A 872 -18.53 1.89 -5.65
C LEU A 872 -17.50 0.82 -5.27
N PRO A 873 -16.80 0.94 -4.13
CA PRO A 873 -15.87 -0.08 -3.66
C PRO A 873 -16.59 -1.30 -3.05
N GLU A 874 -16.14 -2.51 -3.39
CA GLU A 874 -16.70 -3.78 -2.89
C GLU A 874 -15.64 -4.57 -2.08
N SER A 875 -15.97 -4.96 -0.85
CA SER A 875 -15.07 -5.77 -0.01
C SER A 875 -14.85 -7.16 -0.62
N PRO A 876 -13.62 -7.73 -0.59
CA PRO A 876 -12.45 -7.23 0.11
C PRO A 876 -11.53 -6.32 -0.72
N ASN A 877 -11.92 -5.93 -1.94
CA ASN A 877 -10.99 -5.48 -2.97
C ASN A 877 -10.84 -3.95 -3.05
N PHE A 878 -10.63 -3.28 -1.91
CA PHE A 878 -10.30 -1.84 -1.91
C PHE A 878 -9.52 -1.41 -0.66
N LYS A 879 -8.74 -0.34 -0.81
CA LYS A 879 -8.02 0.33 0.26
C LYS A 879 -8.45 1.79 0.39
N VAL A 880 -8.30 2.36 1.57
CA VAL A 880 -8.48 3.80 1.80
C VAL A 880 -7.15 4.37 2.27
N ARG A 881 -6.72 5.47 1.66
CA ARG A 881 -5.57 6.26 2.11
C ARG A 881 -6.07 7.62 2.57
N LEU A 882 -5.57 8.15 3.68
CA LEU A 882 -5.76 9.55 4.07
C LEU A 882 -4.71 10.00 5.09
N THR A 883 -4.38 11.27 5.10
CA THR A 883 -3.63 11.92 6.17
C THR A 883 -4.59 12.59 7.13
N LEU A 884 -4.53 12.23 8.41
CA LEU A 884 -5.36 12.78 9.50
C LEU A 884 -4.46 13.40 10.57
N ASP A 885 -4.72 14.66 10.92
CA ASP A 885 -4.11 15.34 12.08
C ASP A 885 -5.21 15.82 13.02
N ILE A 886 -5.24 15.31 14.25
CA ILE A 886 -6.18 15.75 15.30
C ILE A 886 -5.47 16.75 16.20
N LYS A 887 -5.92 18.00 16.14
CA LYS A 887 -5.38 19.12 16.93
C LYS A 887 -6.07 19.20 18.29
N GLN A 888 -7.38 18.93 18.32
CA GLN A 888 -8.19 18.87 19.53
C GLN A 888 -9.27 17.80 19.40
N GLY A 889 -9.38 16.90 20.39
CA GLY A 889 -10.20 15.68 20.28
C GLY A 889 -11.56 15.71 20.99
N GLY A 890 -12.21 16.87 21.17
CA GLY A 890 -13.60 16.96 21.69
C GLY A 890 -13.84 16.56 23.17
N GLY A 891 -12.88 15.92 23.85
CA GLY A 891 -12.97 15.48 25.24
C GLY A 891 -13.46 14.04 25.39
N GLN A 892 -13.84 13.64 26.61
CA GLN A 892 -14.29 12.25 26.91
C GLN A 892 -15.62 11.88 26.24
N SER A 893 -16.42 12.88 25.86
CA SER A 893 -17.74 12.76 25.23
C SER A 893 -17.69 12.71 23.69
N SER A 894 -16.50 12.74 23.08
CA SER A 894 -16.34 12.67 21.63
C SER A 894 -16.04 11.23 21.19
N GLN A 895 -16.78 10.74 20.20
CA GLN A 895 -16.36 9.61 19.39
C GLN A 895 -15.75 10.20 18.10
N PHE A 896 -14.46 9.97 17.90
CA PHE A 896 -13.78 10.37 16.67
C PHE A 896 -13.59 9.14 15.81
N TYR A 897 -14.12 9.18 14.59
CA TYR A 897 -14.11 8.07 13.66
C TYR A 897 -12.95 8.25 12.68
N LEU A 898 -11.99 7.32 12.73
CA LEU A 898 -10.92 7.25 11.72
C LEU A 898 -11.52 6.93 10.35
N LEU A 899 -12.43 5.97 10.33
CA LEU A 899 -13.39 5.75 9.26
C LEU A 899 -14.76 5.46 9.86
N ASP A 900 -15.79 6.07 9.28
CA ASP A 900 -17.21 5.67 9.34
C ASP A 900 -17.62 5.33 7.90
N MET A 901 -18.10 4.11 7.67
CA MET A 901 -18.42 3.60 6.34
C MET A 901 -19.89 3.22 6.23
N GLY A 902 -20.62 3.83 5.30
CA GLY A 902 -22.05 3.59 5.08
C GLY A 902 -22.34 2.64 3.91
N SER A 903 -23.34 1.78 4.06
CA SER A 903 -23.87 0.90 3.00
C SER A 903 -25.36 0.61 3.17
N CYS A 904 -25.99 -0.02 2.18
CA CYS A 904 -27.39 -0.43 2.21
C CYS A 904 -27.61 -1.78 1.50
N TRP A 905 -28.20 -2.76 2.19
CA TRP A 905 -28.73 -3.98 1.59
C TRP A 905 -29.90 -4.55 2.41
N LYS A 906 -30.74 -5.41 1.82
CA LYS A 906 -31.86 -6.06 2.53
C LYS A 906 -31.37 -7.27 3.33
N ASN A 907 -32.12 -7.67 4.37
CA ASN A 907 -31.78 -8.86 5.17
C ASN A 907 -31.74 -10.17 4.37
N ASP A 908 -32.30 -10.21 3.16
CA ASP A 908 -32.22 -11.35 2.23
C ASP A 908 -31.08 -11.25 1.21
N GLY A 909 -30.18 -10.27 1.36
CA GLY A 909 -28.96 -10.10 0.58
C GLY A 909 -29.13 -9.32 -0.73
N LYS A 910 -30.34 -8.86 -1.05
CA LYS A 910 -30.57 -7.98 -2.21
C LYS A 910 -30.06 -6.56 -1.95
N PRO A 911 -29.67 -5.80 -2.99
CA PRO A 911 -29.49 -4.36 -2.89
C PRO A 911 -30.75 -3.65 -2.37
N CYS A 912 -30.56 -2.47 -1.78
CA CYS A 912 -31.68 -1.60 -1.43
C CYS A 912 -32.40 -1.05 -2.68
N ASP A 913 -33.69 -0.74 -2.54
CA ASP A 913 -34.54 -0.22 -3.63
C ASP A 913 -35.39 1.00 -3.25
N GLY A 914 -35.21 1.56 -2.05
CA GLY A 914 -35.97 2.69 -1.51
C GLY A 914 -37.17 2.28 -0.65
N ASP A 915 -37.47 0.99 -0.50
CA ASP A 915 -38.48 0.51 0.44
C ASP A 915 -37.97 0.58 1.89
N VAL A 916 -38.23 1.70 2.55
CA VAL A 916 -37.84 1.97 3.96
C VAL A 916 -38.33 0.94 4.99
N LEU A 917 -39.24 0.02 4.63
CA LEU A 917 -39.67 -1.08 5.50
C LEU A 917 -38.78 -2.32 5.40
N THR A 918 -38.08 -2.53 4.28
CA THR A 918 -37.25 -3.73 4.02
C THR A 918 -35.78 -3.45 3.77
N ASP A 919 -35.44 -2.22 3.35
CA ASP A 919 -34.07 -1.71 3.29
C ASP A 919 -33.45 -1.68 4.70
N VAL A 920 -32.12 -1.87 4.76
CA VAL A 920 -31.33 -1.76 5.99
C VAL A 920 -30.02 -1.05 5.69
N THR A 921 -29.82 0.09 6.35
CA THR A 921 -28.55 0.83 6.33
C THR A 921 -27.56 0.18 7.29
N ARG A 922 -26.29 0.14 6.92
CA ARG A 922 -25.24 -0.51 7.70
C ARG A 922 -24.02 0.37 7.83
N TYR A 923 -23.47 0.41 9.04
CA TYR A 923 -22.29 1.18 9.37
C TYR A 923 -21.18 0.31 9.94
N SER A 924 -19.94 0.64 9.53
CA SER A 924 -18.70 0.08 10.05
C SER A 924 -17.81 1.23 10.50
N GLU A 925 -17.56 1.34 11.80
CA GLU A 925 -17.02 2.55 12.43
C GLU A 925 -15.78 2.22 13.29
N MET A 926 -14.69 2.98 13.14
CA MET A 926 -13.48 2.84 13.98
C MET A 926 -13.30 4.07 14.89
N ILE A 927 -13.56 3.90 16.20
CA ILE A 927 -13.50 5.00 17.17
C ILE A 927 -12.10 5.10 17.80
N ILE A 928 -11.35 6.17 17.50
CA ILE A 928 -9.95 6.33 17.92
C ILE A 928 -9.72 7.20 19.17
N ASN A 929 -10.77 7.75 19.78
CA ASN A 929 -10.63 8.45 21.06
C ASN A 929 -10.26 7.45 22.17
N PRO A 930 -9.10 7.56 22.85
CA PRO A 930 -8.67 6.62 23.89
C PRO A 930 -9.62 6.60 25.10
N SER A 931 -10.40 7.68 25.30
CA SER A 931 -11.40 7.79 26.36
C SER A 931 -12.58 6.82 26.18
N THR A 932 -12.84 6.35 24.96
CA THR A 932 -13.97 5.47 24.67
C THR A 932 -13.73 4.07 25.25
N GLY A 933 -14.56 3.64 26.22
CA GLY A 933 -14.57 2.28 26.76
C GLY A 933 -15.21 1.27 25.81
N SER A 934 -15.09 -0.02 26.08
CA SER A 934 -15.89 -1.04 25.38
C SER A 934 -17.21 -1.26 26.11
N SER A 935 -18.33 -1.24 25.37
CA SER A 935 -19.65 -1.63 25.87
C SER A 935 -19.91 -3.12 25.66
N CYS A 936 -19.25 -3.74 24.68
CA CYS A 936 -19.19 -5.17 24.47
C CYS A 936 -18.34 -5.84 25.55
N GLY A 937 -18.85 -6.89 26.20
CA GLY A 937 -18.09 -7.57 27.24
C GLY A 937 -18.71 -8.89 27.68
N PRO A 938 -17.98 -9.71 28.47
CA PRO A 938 -18.47 -11.01 28.95
C PRO A 938 -19.70 -10.88 29.85
N THR A 939 -19.94 -9.71 30.45
CA THR A 939 -21.14 -9.37 31.23
C THR A 939 -22.23 -8.67 30.42
N ASN A 940 -21.97 -8.28 29.17
CA ASN A 940 -22.88 -7.57 28.28
C ASN A 940 -22.81 -8.11 26.83
N LEU A 941 -23.13 -9.39 26.65
CA LEU A 941 -23.10 -10.07 25.35
C LEU A 941 -24.10 -9.49 24.33
N ALA A 942 -25.08 -8.72 24.78
CA ALA A 942 -26.09 -8.08 23.92
C ALA A 942 -25.50 -6.99 23.02
N ALA A 943 -24.40 -6.36 23.46
CA ALA A 943 -23.64 -5.33 22.76
C ALA A 943 -22.49 -5.90 21.90
N CYS A 944 -22.43 -7.22 21.72
CA CYS A 944 -21.36 -7.91 20.99
C CYS A 944 -21.91 -8.65 19.76
N PRO A 945 -21.18 -8.69 18.63
CA PRO A 945 -21.57 -9.50 17.49
C PRO A 945 -21.59 -10.99 17.87
N PRO A 946 -22.48 -11.83 17.30
CA PRO A 946 -22.63 -13.24 17.69
C PRO A 946 -21.33 -14.06 17.57
N TYR A 947 -20.48 -13.72 16.62
CA TYR A 947 -19.13 -14.25 16.49
C TYR A 947 -18.17 -13.20 15.93
N HIS A 948 -16.89 -13.42 16.19
CA HIS A 948 -15.76 -12.72 15.60
C HIS A 948 -15.08 -13.65 14.59
N ASN A 949 -14.63 -13.11 13.45
CA ASN A 949 -13.83 -13.83 12.46
C ASN A 949 -12.39 -13.33 12.56
N SER A 950 -11.51 -14.14 13.15
CA SER A 950 -10.15 -13.71 13.46
C SER A 950 -9.30 -13.49 12.21
N THR A 951 -8.20 -12.78 12.39
CA THR A 951 -7.17 -12.58 11.35
C THR A 951 -6.68 -13.88 10.71
N LYS A 952 -6.85 -14.99 11.43
CA LYS A 952 -6.42 -16.36 11.10
C LYS A 952 -7.47 -17.14 10.28
N GLY A 953 -8.72 -16.66 10.28
CA GLY A 953 -9.89 -17.32 9.70
C GLY A 953 -10.68 -18.19 10.68
N GLU A 954 -10.44 -18.08 11.99
CA GLU A 954 -11.23 -18.80 13.01
C GLU A 954 -12.52 -18.03 13.33
N ILE A 955 -13.65 -18.73 13.33
CA ILE A 955 -14.93 -18.21 13.83
C ILE A 955 -15.01 -18.46 15.34
N ILE A 956 -14.98 -17.39 16.13
CA ILE A 956 -14.99 -17.42 17.59
C ILE A 956 -16.32 -16.88 18.09
N SER A 957 -17.12 -17.68 18.79
CA SER A 957 -18.40 -17.25 19.36
C SER A 957 -18.21 -16.26 20.51
N ARG A 958 -19.10 -15.28 20.65
CA ARG A 958 -19.15 -14.37 21.82
C ARG A 958 -19.35 -15.06 23.17
N ASN A 959 -19.72 -16.34 23.18
CA ASN A 959 -19.84 -17.15 24.38
C ASN A 959 -18.50 -17.79 24.82
N ASP A 960 -17.48 -17.79 23.94
CA ASP A 960 -16.12 -18.19 24.27
C ASP A 960 -15.37 -17.02 24.93
N THR A 961 -15.64 -16.82 26.21
CA THR A 961 -15.11 -15.69 27.00
C THR A 961 -13.58 -15.67 27.12
N ALA A 962 -12.90 -16.75 26.75
CA ALA A 962 -11.45 -16.87 26.78
C ALA A 962 -10.77 -16.43 25.47
N ARG A 963 -11.49 -16.48 24.33
CA ARG A 963 -10.92 -16.19 22.99
C ARG A 963 -11.62 -15.05 22.25
N PHE A 964 -12.84 -14.66 22.63
CA PHE A 964 -13.53 -13.57 21.95
C PHE A 964 -12.91 -12.20 22.30
N PRO A 965 -12.50 -11.37 21.33
CA PRO A 965 -11.81 -10.11 21.59
C PRO A 965 -12.82 -9.00 21.92
N TYR A 966 -13.43 -9.04 23.12
CA TYR A 966 -14.41 -8.03 23.55
C TYR A 966 -13.89 -6.59 23.43
N SER A 967 -12.63 -6.38 23.79
CA SER A 967 -11.93 -5.09 23.73
C SER A 967 -11.78 -4.52 22.31
N ALA A 968 -11.91 -5.35 21.25
CA ALA A 968 -11.81 -4.91 19.86
C ALA A 968 -13.09 -4.25 19.33
N TYR A 969 -14.21 -4.45 20.03
CA TYR A 969 -15.52 -3.90 19.70
C TYR A 969 -15.92 -2.84 20.73
N HIS A 970 -16.40 -1.69 20.29
CA HIS A 970 -17.12 -0.78 21.19
C HIS A 970 -18.53 -1.33 21.45
N TYR A 971 -19.28 -1.55 20.37
CA TYR A 971 -20.71 -1.85 20.41
C TYR A 971 -21.15 -2.51 19.09
N TYR A 972 -22.14 -3.40 19.19
CA TYR A 972 -22.85 -3.98 18.06
C TYR A 972 -24.35 -3.96 18.34
N CYS A 973 -25.14 -3.61 17.33
CA CYS A 973 -26.58 -3.75 17.37
C CYS A 973 -27.12 -4.19 16.01
N ALA A 974 -28.13 -5.05 16.02
CA ALA A 974 -28.74 -5.65 14.84
C ALA A 974 -29.95 -4.84 14.32
N PRO A 975 -30.38 -5.03 13.06
CA PRO A 975 -31.45 -4.20 12.50
C PRO A 975 -32.83 -4.56 13.05
N GLY A 976 -33.66 -3.53 13.29
CA GLY A 976 -34.98 -3.66 13.90
C GLY A 976 -36.01 -4.48 13.10
N ASN A 977 -35.71 -4.82 11.84
CA ASN A 977 -36.52 -5.69 10.98
C ASN A 977 -35.94 -7.12 10.83
N ALA A 978 -34.90 -7.48 11.58
CA ALA A 978 -34.32 -8.84 11.62
C ALA A 978 -35.28 -9.86 12.26
N LYS A 979 -35.51 -10.99 11.57
CA LYS A 979 -36.50 -12.00 11.98
C LYS A 979 -35.92 -13.16 12.79
N TYR A 980 -34.64 -13.46 12.61
CA TYR A 980 -33.98 -14.67 13.11
C TYR A 980 -32.77 -14.35 14.00
N LEU A 981 -32.89 -13.29 14.81
CA LEU A 981 -31.82 -12.84 15.71
C LEU A 981 -31.40 -13.91 16.72
N ASP A 982 -30.10 -14.21 16.73
CA ASP A 982 -29.47 -14.98 17.81
C ASP A 982 -29.53 -14.17 19.11
N LYS A 983 -29.99 -14.78 20.21
CA LYS A 983 -30.14 -14.09 21.50
C LYS A 983 -28.89 -14.32 22.36
N PRO A 984 -28.36 -13.28 23.05
CA PRO A 984 -29.08 -12.10 23.53
C PRO A 984 -28.84 -10.78 22.75
N THR A 985 -28.62 -10.81 21.43
CA THR A 985 -28.34 -9.59 20.63
C THR A 985 -29.38 -8.46 20.80
N GLY A 986 -28.93 -7.23 21.01
CA GLY A 986 -29.77 -6.03 20.99
C GLY A 986 -30.02 -5.48 19.58
N THR A 987 -31.15 -4.80 19.39
CA THR A 987 -31.44 -4.06 18.14
C THR A 987 -30.98 -2.61 18.26
N CYS A 988 -30.60 -1.98 17.15
CA CYS A 988 -30.29 -0.56 17.13
C CYS A 988 -31.51 0.31 17.47
N ASP A 989 -31.29 1.59 17.77
CA ASP A 989 -32.39 2.53 17.92
C ASP A 989 -33.16 2.63 16.57
N PRO A 990 -34.49 2.80 16.59
CA PRO A 990 -35.29 2.74 15.38
C PRO A 990 -35.56 4.12 14.75
N PHE A 991 -34.91 5.19 15.22
CA PHE A 991 -35.22 6.59 14.89
C PHE A 991 -34.07 7.36 14.23
N SER A 992 -32.81 6.92 14.38
CA SER A 992 -31.64 7.63 13.81
C SER A 992 -31.51 7.58 12.28
N ASN A 993 -32.34 6.77 11.62
CA ASN A 993 -32.42 6.59 10.17
C ASN A 993 -33.89 6.39 9.74
N PRO A 994 -34.30 6.73 8.50
CA PRO A 994 -35.68 6.52 8.03
C PRO A 994 -36.08 5.04 7.99
N GLN A 995 -35.13 4.18 7.60
CA GLN A 995 -35.22 2.71 7.59
C GLN A 995 -34.46 2.08 8.77
N ALA A 996 -34.55 0.76 8.92
CA ALA A 996 -33.78 0.05 9.94
C ALA A 996 -32.27 0.18 9.70
N GLN A 997 -31.48 0.18 10.79
CA GLN A 997 -30.02 0.32 10.76
C GLN A 997 -29.31 -0.83 11.50
N GLU A 998 -28.09 -1.15 11.11
CA GLU A 998 -27.17 -2.08 11.80
C GLU A 998 -25.82 -1.39 12.02
N LEU A 999 -25.28 -1.45 13.24
CA LEU A 999 -24.02 -0.79 13.61
C LEU A 999 -22.97 -1.80 14.07
N VAL A 1000 -21.75 -1.68 13.53
CA VAL A 1000 -20.55 -2.38 14.01
C VAL A 1000 -19.50 -1.35 14.38
N GLN A 1001 -19.39 -1.04 15.68
CA GLN A 1001 -18.43 -0.06 16.20
C GLN A 1001 -17.20 -0.77 16.77
N LEU A 1002 -16.02 -0.36 16.31
CA LEU A 1002 -14.71 -0.94 16.61
C LEU A 1002 -13.88 0.01 17.47
N LEU A 1003 -12.95 -0.56 18.24
CA LEU A 1003 -11.94 0.17 19.00
C LEU A 1003 -10.54 -0.26 18.52
N PRO A 1004 -9.52 0.61 18.69
CA PRO A 1004 -8.12 0.26 18.53
C PRO A 1004 -7.77 -1.07 19.20
N HIS A 1005 -7.30 -2.02 18.39
CA HIS A 1005 -7.00 -3.38 18.83
C HIS A 1005 -6.07 -4.07 17.82
N SER A 1006 -5.19 -4.94 18.31
CA SER A 1006 -4.26 -5.73 17.48
C SER A 1006 -4.95 -6.61 16.42
N GLU A 1007 -6.22 -6.97 16.61
CA GLU A 1007 -7.02 -7.71 15.60
C GLU A 1007 -7.22 -6.91 14.30
N TRP A 1008 -7.17 -5.57 14.37
CA TRP A 1008 -7.37 -4.68 13.24
C TRP A 1008 -6.05 -4.19 12.62
N ALA A 1009 -4.93 -4.32 13.35
CA ALA A 1009 -3.61 -3.82 12.97
C ALA A 1009 -3.12 -4.38 11.63
N VAL A 1010 -3.41 -5.65 11.32
CA VAL A 1010 -3.07 -6.31 10.05
C VAL A 1010 -3.73 -5.64 8.82
N HIS A 1011 -4.72 -4.78 9.03
CA HIS A 1011 -5.39 -3.99 8.00
C HIS A 1011 -4.98 -2.50 8.02
N GLY A 1012 -3.91 -2.12 8.74
CA GLY A 1012 -3.44 -0.74 8.86
C GLY A 1012 -4.18 0.12 9.89
N TYR A 1013 -5.21 -0.41 10.54
CA TYR A 1013 -6.00 0.27 11.57
C TYR A 1013 -5.23 0.37 12.91
N PRO A 1014 -5.61 1.30 13.80
CA PRO A 1014 -4.93 1.48 15.10
C PRO A 1014 -4.97 0.21 15.97
N ALA A 1015 -3.82 -0.10 16.59
CA ALA A 1015 -3.61 -1.31 17.38
C ALA A 1015 -3.85 -1.08 18.88
N GLU A 1016 -3.52 0.11 19.37
CA GLU A 1016 -3.64 0.51 20.77
C GLU A 1016 -4.45 1.79 20.98
N LYS A 1017 -5.01 1.96 22.18
CA LYS A 1017 -5.75 3.17 22.54
C LYS A 1017 -4.85 4.40 22.51
N GLY A 1018 -5.18 5.36 21.65
CA GLY A 1018 -4.41 6.58 21.46
C GLY A 1018 -3.57 6.59 20.17
N ASP A 1019 -3.52 5.47 19.43
CA ASP A 1019 -2.85 5.41 18.12
C ASP A 1019 -3.47 6.41 17.12
N GLY A 1020 -2.67 7.38 16.69
CA GLY A 1020 -3.14 8.45 15.81
C GLY A 1020 -4.15 9.40 16.46
N TRP A 1021 -4.22 9.41 17.80
CA TRP A 1021 -4.88 10.47 18.55
C TRP A 1021 -4.05 11.76 18.57
N VAL A 1022 -4.55 12.77 19.29
CA VAL A 1022 -4.08 14.16 19.32
C VAL A 1022 -2.55 14.30 19.31
N SER A 1023 -2.05 15.32 18.58
CA SER A 1023 -0.64 15.73 18.46
C SER A 1023 0.28 14.82 17.65
N GLY A 1024 -0.11 14.53 16.40
CA GLY A 1024 0.81 13.99 15.40
C GLY A 1024 0.11 13.57 14.12
N PRO A 1025 0.22 14.34 13.02
CA PRO A 1025 -0.32 13.99 11.70
C PRO A 1025 0.06 12.56 11.31
N ARG A 1026 -0.90 11.77 10.85
CA ARG A 1026 -0.66 10.38 10.43
C ARG A 1026 -1.32 10.10 9.09
N THR A 1027 -0.51 9.69 8.13
CA THR A 1027 -0.99 9.03 6.91
C THR A 1027 -1.35 7.59 7.24
N TRP A 1028 -2.59 7.24 6.95
CA TRP A 1028 -3.15 5.91 7.08
C TRP A 1028 -3.25 5.27 5.70
N GLU A 1029 -2.82 4.02 5.58
CA GLU A 1029 -3.12 3.16 4.43
C GLU A 1029 -3.88 1.95 4.97
N LEU A 1030 -5.20 1.97 4.81
CA LEU A 1030 -6.14 1.06 5.43
C LEU A 1030 -6.58 0.03 4.40
N ASP A 1031 -6.42 -1.26 4.71
CA ASP A 1031 -7.05 -2.35 3.96
C ASP A 1031 -8.50 -2.52 4.40
N THR A 1032 -9.25 -1.45 4.14
CA THR A 1032 -10.65 -1.24 4.50
C THR A 1032 -11.53 -2.32 3.92
N GLY A 1033 -11.26 -2.77 2.69
CA GLY A 1033 -11.92 -3.91 2.07
C GLY A 1033 -11.69 -5.20 2.84
N ALA A 1034 -10.43 -5.57 3.12
CA ALA A 1034 -10.14 -6.81 3.83
C ALA A 1034 -10.69 -6.81 5.27
N LEU A 1035 -10.58 -5.70 6.02
CA LEU A 1035 -11.17 -5.61 7.38
C LEU A 1035 -12.69 -5.75 7.32
N SER A 1036 -13.35 -4.92 6.49
CA SER A 1036 -14.81 -4.90 6.40
C SER A 1036 -15.40 -6.21 5.88
N SER A 1037 -14.63 -7.06 5.18
CA SER A 1037 -15.03 -8.42 4.80
C SER A 1037 -15.13 -9.41 5.97
N ARG A 1038 -14.40 -9.15 7.07
CA ARG A 1038 -14.35 -10.03 8.26
C ARG A 1038 -15.43 -9.71 9.29
N LEU A 1039 -15.99 -8.51 9.28
CA LEU A 1039 -17.01 -8.07 10.22
C LEU A 1039 -18.30 -8.90 10.10
N TYR A 1040 -19.02 -9.02 11.22
CA TYR A 1040 -20.36 -9.61 11.24
C TYR A 1040 -21.40 -8.58 10.83
N PHE A 1041 -22.27 -8.95 9.89
CA PHE A 1041 -23.51 -8.25 9.59
C PHE A 1041 -24.63 -9.28 9.49
N TYR A 1042 -25.82 -8.92 9.97
CA TYR A 1042 -26.98 -9.80 10.04
C TYR A 1042 -27.52 -10.11 8.64
N GLN A 1043 -27.89 -11.38 8.45
CA GLN A 1043 -28.41 -11.95 7.21
C GLN A 1043 -29.47 -13.01 7.57
N ASP A 1044 -30.62 -13.04 6.87
CA ASP A 1044 -31.66 -14.04 7.09
C ASP A 1044 -31.14 -15.44 6.69
N PRO A 1045 -31.30 -16.50 7.52
CA PRO A 1045 -30.80 -17.83 7.23
C PRO A 1045 -31.31 -18.41 5.90
N GLY A 1046 -30.42 -19.06 5.16
CA GLY A 1046 -30.75 -19.68 3.86
C GLY A 1046 -30.82 -18.71 2.68
N THR A 1047 -30.50 -17.43 2.87
CA THR A 1047 -30.39 -16.44 1.78
C THR A 1047 -28.96 -16.32 1.25
N PRO A 1048 -28.73 -15.88 0.00
CA PRO A 1048 -27.40 -15.67 -0.54
C PRO A 1048 -26.62 -14.61 0.26
N PRO A 1049 -25.29 -14.73 0.43
CA PRO A 1049 -24.49 -13.69 1.05
C PRO A 1049 -24.62 -12.35 0.30
N ALA A 1050 -24.89 -11.28 1.03
CA ALA A 1050 -24.89 -9.92 0.46
C ALA A 1050 -23.50 -9.54 -0.05
N LYS A 1051 -23.45 -8.83 -1.20
CA LYS A 1051 -22.25 -8.10 -1.63
C LYS A 1051 -22.05 -6.89 -0.71
N ARG A 1052 -20.84 -6.72 -0.19
CA ARG A 1052 -20.48 -5.60 0.70
C ARG A 1052 -19.96 -4.43 -0.12
N VAL A 1053 -20.88 -3.71 -0.74
CA VAL A 1053 -20.61 -2.51 -1.56
C VAL A 1053 -20.80 -1.27 -0.69
N TRP A 1054 -19.81 -0.40 -0.59
CA TRP A 1054 -19.88 0.78 0.28
C TRP A 1054 -20.31 2.02 -0.50
N LEU A 1055 -21.25 2.77 0.09
CA LEU A 1055 -21.91 3.93 -0.54
C LEU A 1055 -21.30 5.25 -0.08
N SER A 1056 -20.69 5.26 1.11
CA SER A 1056 -19.95 6.40 1.65
C SER A 1056 -18.78 5.95 2.52
N ILE A 1057 -17.71 6.76 2.52
CA ILE A 1057 -16.55 6.61 3.40
C ILE A 1057 -16.27 7.99 4.01
N ASN A 1058 -16.34 8.07 5.34
CA ASN A 1058 -16.39 9.30 6.13
C ASN A 1058 -15.23 9.34 7.13
N VAL A 1059 -14.73 10.53 7.45
CA VAL A 1059 -13.79 10.77 8.55
C VAL A 1059 -14.22 12.03 9.32
N GLY A 1060 -14.22 11.97 10.66
CA GLY A 1060 -14.72 13.09 11.47
C GLY A 1060 -15.07 12.69 12.89
N THR A 1061 -15.94 13.47 13.54
CA THR A 1061 -16.33 13.22 14.94
C THR A 1061 -17.80 13.46 15.21
N GLU A 1062 -18.31 12.61 16.09
CA GLU A 1062 -19.53 12.79 16.85
C GLU A 1062 -19.20 13.27 18.27
N MET A 1063 -19.83 14.36 18.70
CA MET A 1063 -19.76 14.83 20.08
C MET A 1063 -21.09 14.52 20.74
N TYR A 1064 -21.08 13.65 21.76
CA TYR A 1064 -22.29 13.10 22.40
C TYR A 1064 -22.41 13.53 23.87
N MET A 1065 -23.39 14.39 24.17
CA MET A 1065 -23.70 14.89 25.52
C MET A 1065 -22.48 15.46 26.28
N GLY A 1066 -21.60 16.16 25.55
CA GLY A 1066 -20.42 16.79 26.13
C GLY A 1066 -20.73 18.09 26.90
N PRO A 1067 -19.75 18.61 27.67
CA PRO A 1067 -19.90 19.88 28.35
C PRO A 1067 -20.00 21.04 27.33
N PRO A 1068 -20.80 22.09 27.59
CA PRO A 1068 -20.92 23.24 26.70
C PRO A 1068 -19.57 23.89 26.40
N GLY A 1069 -19.32 24.23 25.14
CA GLY A 1069 -18.03 24.77 24.71
C GLY A 1069 -16.92 23.73 24.54
N ALA A 1070 -17.22 22.44 24.63
CA ALA A 1070 -16.28 21.41 24.16
C ALA A 1070 -16.07 21.55 22.65
N THR A 1071 -14.80 21.51 22.23
CA THR A 1071 -14.38 21.75 20.83
C THR A 1071 -13.51 20.58 20.33
N ALA A 1072 -13.71 20.21 19.07
CA ALA A 1072 -12.84 19.34 18.30
C ALA A 1072 -12.29 20.06 17.07
N GLU A 1073 -11.02 19.86 16.75
CA GLU A 1073 -10.31 20.45 15.60
C GLU A 1073 -9.39 19.41 14.96
N TRP A 1074 -9.47 19.25 13.64
CA TRP A 1074 -8.64 18.30 12.88
C TRP A 1074 -8.45 18.75 11.43
N THR A 1075 -7.49 18.15 10.72
CA THR A 1075 -7.32 18.34 9.26
C THR A 1075 -7.23 17.01 8.54
N VAL A 1076 -7.74 16.97 7.31
CA VAL A 1076 -7.64 15.82 6.40
C VAL A 1076 -6.94 16.29 5.11
N SER A 1077 -5.98 15.50 4.62
CA SER A 1077 -5.42 15.62 3.27
C SER A 1077 -5.16 14.23 2.68
N ASP A 1078 -4.77 14.18 1.40
CA ASP A 1078 -4.32 12.97 0.69
C ASP A 1078 -5.33 11.80 0.76
N PHE A 1079 -6.62 12.13 0.90
CA PHE A 1079 -7.71 11.16 0.96
C PHE A 1079 -7.95 10.57 -0.45
N ASP A 1080 -7.79 9.25 -0.55
CA ASP A 1080 -8.06 8.47 -1.75
C ASP A 1080 -8.70 7.11 -1.41
N VAL A 1081 -9.44 6.54 -2.36
CA VAL A 1081 -10.03 5.21 -2.28
C VAL A 1081 -9.60 4.42 -3.52
N LEU A 1082 -8.95 3.28 -3.30
CA LEU A 1082 -8.15 2.58 -4.31
C LEU A 1082 -8.67 1.16 -4.54
N VAL A 1083 -8.85 0.76 -5.80
CA VAL A 1083 -9.26 -0.60 -6.22
C VAL A 1083 -8.23 -1.23 -7.17
N PRO A 1084 -8.10 -2.57 -7.24
CA PRO A 1084 -7.25 -3.24 -8.22
C PRO A 1084 -7.71 -2.99 -9.67
N LYS A 1085 -6.77 -2.83 -10.61
CA LYS A 1085 -7.05 -2.83 -12.05
C LYS A 1085 -7.44 -4.24 -12.51
N SER A 1086 -8.67 -4.38 -12.98
CA SER A 1086 -9.11 -5.53 -13.77
C SER A 1086 -8.47 -5.52 -15.17
N ILE A 1087 -8.16 -6.71 -15.70
CA ILE A 1087 -7.82 -6.89 -17.11
C ILE A 1087 -9.13 -6.94 -17.91
N GLU A 1088 -9.72 -5.79 -18.23
CA GLU A 1088 -10.85 -5.70 -19.18
C GLU A 1088 -11.07 -4.26 -19.69
N GLN A 1089 -10.27 -3.85 -20.69
CA GLN A 1089 -10.67 -3.11 -21.90
C GLN A 1089 -9.45 -2.86 -22.81
#